data_AF-A0A2D5LIU0-F1
#
_entry.id   AF-A0A2D5LIU0-F1
#
_cell.length_a   1.000
_cell.length_b   1.000
_cell.length_c   1.000
_cell.angle_alpha   90.00
_cell.angle_beta   90.00
_cell.angle_gamma   90.00
#
_symmetry.space_group_name_H-M   'P 1'
#
loop_
_entity.id
_entity.type
_entity.pdbx_description
1 polymer ?
#
loop_
_entity_poly.entity_id
_entity_poly.type
_entity_poly.pdbx_seq_one_letter_code
_entity_poly.pdbx_strand_id
1 'polypeptide(L)'
;MIRLLLLCTCLIAQCAGAATTLHRLISDHAVLQRNKPVPLTGTTDSKAPVQILFDGELLGETSATNGKWRFELPAQPAGGPHQLIIKSNDTLTVNDLYFGDVWLTSGQSNMELTMARVEEAYPLDVAEADFPLIREFTVPDTYRFDGQNSDYSGGQWRSATQQNIRHLSAVAYYFARQIHLDQNVPIGIVNASLGGSPIEAWMHKDILSPYPDKIAAGERFADPAVDKQTRKDDKARSDSWYAKLHQSDKGLQSNPTWYDPSLDDSDWQSITLPGNLPTNGEGFIGVWWLRKTLHLDEVPAEPVTLRLGRIVDADTAYINGHEVGDTGYQYPPRRYNVTPDMLKKGENVIAIRITSDGGSTGFVQDKAYFLGTDNARYPLAGEWHYKIAAKMPRLAGSTFIRWQPMGLYNAMIAPATRFPLTGALWYQGESNSGAPSDYAEKLTAMINHWRGQWQQPDMPFIIVQLTNFMARQAQPVQSNWAVLRDQQRQVGTLDNTASVVTLDVGEWNDIHPVNKATVGKRLALAARNIVYDQDIAYQGPVPTTAERQDDRVIVHFSHTGDGLTEASPLTQSFAIAGADNQYYWADVRISNDKVILSSAKVSQPLHVRYGWADNPEPGLFSSAGLPAAAFSMAVTSATNAD
;
A
#
# COMPACT_ATOMS: atom_id res chain seq x y z
N MET A 1 4.38 -18.94 80.89
CA MET A 1 4.28 -19.96 79.83
C MET A 1 3.10 -19.61 78.93
N ILE A 2 3.35 -18.92 77.82
CA ILE A 2 2.31 -18.51 76.86
C ILE A 2 2.50 -19.34 75.60
N ARG A 3 1.45 -20.10 75.24
CA ARG A 3 1.38 -20.98 74.07
C ARG A 3 1.26 -20.14 72.80
N LEU A 4 2.17 -20.38 71.85
CA LEU A 4 2.06 -19.83 70.49
C LEU A 4 1.33 -20.87 69.61
N LEU A 5 0.10 -20.55 69.21
CA LEU A 5 -0.65 -21.28 68.19
C LEU A 5 -0.08 -20.91 66.81
N LEU A 6 0.47 -21.87 66.06
CA LEU A 6 0.67 -21.73 64.63
C LEU A 6 -0.67 -21.99 63.91
N LEU A 7 -1.23 -20.95 63.30
CA LEU A 7 -2.34 -21.05 62.36
C LEU A 7 -1.76 -21.39 60.97
N CYS A 8 -2.07 -22.58 60.46
CA CYS A 8 -1.67 -23.03 59.13
C CYS A 8 -2.76 -22.63 58.12
N THR A 9 -2.61 -21.48 57.47
CA THR A 9 -3.48 -21.07 56.35
C THR A 9 -3.05 -21.79 55.07
N CYS A 10 -3.80 -22.82 54.66
CA CYS A 10 -3.74 -23.38 53.31
C CYS A 10 -4.32 -22.37 52.31
N LEU A 11 -3.45 -21.71 51.53
CA LEU A 11 -3.86 -21.04 50.29
C LEU A 11 -4.22 -22.11 49.26
N ILE A 12 -5.52 -22.33 49.05
CA ILE A 12 -6.01 -23.02 47.87
C ILE A 12 -5.86 -22.05 46.70
N ALA A 13 -4.78 -22.19 45.93
CA ALA A 13 -4.66 -21.54 44.65
C ALA A 13 -5.73 -22.16 43.72
N GLN A 14 -6.86 -21.48 43.54
CA GLN A 14 -7.76 -21.78 42.44
C GLN A 14 -7.00 -21.47 41.15
N CYS A 15 -6.55 -22.52 40.46
CA CYS A 15 -6.16 -22.40 39.07
C CYS A 15 -7.39 -21.93 38.29
N ALA A 16 -7.51 -20.63 38.03
CA ALA A 16 -8.41 -20.14 37.00
C ALA A 16 -7.91 -20.73 35.68
N GLY A 17 -8.66 -21.69 35.12
CA GLY A 17 -8.37 -22.24 33.80
C GLY A 17 -8.41 -21.15 32.73
N ALA A 18 -7.71 -21.34 31.61
CA ALA A 18 -7.76 -20.37 30.52
C ALA A 18 -9.20 -20.18 30.01
N ALA A 19 -9.58 -18.92 29.80
CA ALA A 19 -10.88 -18.55 29.27
C ALA A 19 -11.11 -19.16 27.88
N THR A 20 -12.36 -19.45 27.55
CA THR A 20 -12.75 -19.90 26.22
C THR A 20 -12.47 -18.78 25.22
N THR A 21 -11.75 -19.11 24.15
CA THR A 21 -11.40 -18.19 23.07
C THR A 21 -12.11 -18.58 21.78
N LEU A 22 -12.13 -17.66 20.83
CA LEU A 22 -12.58 -17.83 19.47
C LEU A 22 -11.56 -17.15 18.55
N HIS A 23 -11.39 -17.68 17.34
CA HIS A 23 -10.45 -17.13 16.35
C HIS A 23 -10.71 -15.64 16.11
N ARG A 24 -9.66 -14.83 16.04
CA ARG A 24 -9.75 -13.37 16.09
C ARG A 24 -10.60 -12.73 14.99
N LEU A 25 -10.68 -13.35 13.81
CA LEU A 25 -11.55 -12.89 12.71
C LEU A 25 -13.04 -12.97 13.04
N ILE A 26 -13.44 -13.82 13.98
CA ILE A 26 -14.82 -13.92 14.46
C ILE A 26 -14.89 -13.19 15.80
N SER A 27 -15.14 -11.88 15.71
CA SER A 27 -15.28 -10.99 16.86
C SER A 27 -16.45 -10.04 16.66
N ASP A 28 -16.70 -9.18 17.64
CA ASP A 28 -17.69 -8.11 17.48
C ASP A 28 -17.47 -7.33 16.18
N HIS A 29 -18.59 -6.95 15.57
CA HIS A 29 -18.65 -6.24 14.31
C HIS A 29 -18.17 -7.01 13.07
N ALA A 30 -17.86 -8.31 13.17
CA ALA A 30 -17.36 -9.07 12.02
C ALA A 30 -18.36 -9.17 10.86
N VAL A 31 -17.82 -9.25 9.64
CA VAL A 31 -18.56 -9.75 8.46
C VAL A 31 -17.96 -11.10 8.10
N LEU A 32 -18.80 -12.15 8.12
CA LEU A 32 -18.43 -13.50 7.72
C LEU A 32 -19.00 -13.80 6.33
N GLN A 33 -18.40 -14.75 5.62
CA GLN A 33 -18.82 -15.08 4.26
C GLN A 33 -20.24 -15.67 4.25
N ARG A 34 -21.14 -15.03 3.51
CA ARG A 34 -22.49 -15.55 3.25
C ARG A 34 -22.45 -16.82 2.38
N ASN A 35 -23.51 -17.62 2.47
CA ASN A 35 -23.80 -18.78 1.63
C ASN A 35 -22.72 -19.89 1.64
N LYS A 36 -21.81 -19.86 2.62
CA LYS A 36 -20.81 -20.90 2.86
C LYS A 36 -20.78 -21.23 4.35
N PRO A 37 -20.57 -22.50 4.75
CA PRO A 37 -20.33 -22.84 6.14
C PRO A 37 -19.08 -22.11 6.67
N VAL A 38 -19.13 -21.64 7.92
CA VAL A 38 -18.02 -20.92 8.56
C VAL A 38 -17.45 -21.73 9.71
N PRO A 39 -16.15 -22.08 9.69
CA PRO A 39 -15.55 -22.79 10.80
C PRO A 39 -15.37 -21.85 12.00
N LEU A 40 -16.00 -22.21 13.12
CA LEU A 40 -15.74 -21.64 14.43
C LEU A 40 -14.65 -22.46 15.09
N THR A 41 -13.53 -21.84 15.43
CA THR A 41 -12.40 -22.51 16.08
C THR A 41 -11.90 -21.69 17.25
N GLY A 42 -11.55 -22.34 18.34
CA GLY A 42 -11.05 -21.66 19.52
C GLY A 42 -10.36 -22.62 20.49
N THR A 43 -10.03 -22.09 21.66
CA THR A 43 -9.44 -22.88 22.76
C THR A 43 -10.31 -22.81 24.01
N THR A 44 -10.20 -23.81 24.87
CA THR A 44 -10.71 -23.76 26.25
C THR A 44 -10.00 -24.84 27.06
N ASP A 45 -9.69 -24.55 28.32
CA ASP A 45 -9.18 -25.55 29.28
C ASP A 45 -10.32 -26.33 29.97
N SER A 46 -11.56 -25.93 29.69
CA SER A 46 -12.76 -26.58 30.21
C SER A 46 -12.93 -28.00 29.64
N LYS A 47 -13.35 -28.91 30.51
CA LYS A 47 -13.83 -30.25 30.10
C LYS A 47 -15.32 -30.27 29.79
N ALA A 48 -16.04 -29.18 30.10
CA ALA A 48 -17.45 -29.07 29.76
C ALA A 48 -17.62 -28.95 28.23
N PRO A 49 -18.74 -29.43 27.67
CA PRO A 49 -19.08 -29.18 26.28
C PRO A 49 -19.00 -27.69 25.94
N VAL A 50 -18.64 -27.39 24.70
CA VAL A 50 -18.70 -26.06 24.11
C VAL A 50 -20.01 -25.99 23.32
N GLN A 51 -21.00 -25.28 23.86
CA GLN A 51 -22.30 -25.05 23.23
C GLN A 51 -22.23 -23.80 22.35
N ILE A 52 -22.83 -23.89 21.16
CA ILE A 52 -22.88 -22.81 20.17
C ILE A 52 -24.33 -22.38 20.03
N LEU A 53 -24.61 -21.15 20.45
CA LEU A 53 -25.92 -20.53 20.28
C LEU A 53 -25.83 -19.43 19.23
N PHE A 54 -26.79 -19.38 18.32
CA PHE A 54 -26.90 -18.37 17.29
C PHE A 54 -28.30 -17.75 17.37
N ASP A 55 -28.37 -16.44 17.52
CA ASP A 55 -29.62 -15.69 17.77
C ASP A 55 -30.48 -16.26 18.90
N GLY A 56 -29.82 -16.76 19.96
CA GLY A 56 -30.46 -17.35 21.13
C GLY A 56 -30.85 -18.83 21.00
N GLU A 57 -30.78 -19.40 19.80
CA GLU A 57 -31.06 -20.81 19.56
C GLU A 57 -29.80 -21.67 19.67
N LEU A 58 -29.88 -22.81 20.36
CA LEU A 58 -28.78 -23.78 20.42
C LEU A 58 -28.65 -24.49 19.08
N LEU A 59 -27.58 -24.20 18.34
CA LEU A 59 -27.29 -24.87 17.07
C LEU A 59 -26.61 -26.22 17.26
N GLY A 60 -25.81 -26.36 18.32
CA GLY A 60 -25.14 -27.62 18.63
C GLY A 60 -24.05 -27.48 19.68
N GLU A 61 -23.35 -28.59 19.89
CA GLU A 61 -22.30 -28.71 20.91
C GLU A 61 -21.09 -29.43 20.33
N THR A 62 -19.91 -29.11 20.85
CA THR A 62 -18.64 -29.78 20.55
C THR A 62 -17.83 -29.95 21.83
N SER A 63 -16.71 -30.64 21.76
CA SER A 63 -15.81 -30.84 22.90
C SER A 63 -14.39 -30.44 22.54
N ALA A 64 -13.66 -29.87 23.49
CA ALA A 64 -12.26 -29.55 23.29
C ALA A 64 -11.40 -30.83 23.31
N THR A 65 -10.52 -30.97 22.30
CA THR A 65 -9.48 -31.99 22.25
C THR A 65 -8.13 -31.30 22.29
N ASN A 66 -7.28 -31.65 23.27
CA ASN A 66 -6.00 -30.96 23.53
C ASN A 66 -6.17 -29.44 23.67
N GLY A 67 -7.22 -29.02 24.37
CA GLY A 67 -7.55 -27.61 24.62
C GLY A 67 -8.10 -26.85 23.41
N LYS A 68 -8.30 -27.50 22.25
CA LYS A 68 -8.83 -26.88 21.03
C LYS A 68 -10.21 -27.44 20.69
N TRP A 69 -11.12 -26.57 20.28
CA TRP A 69 -12.46 -26.97 19.85
C TRP A 69 -12.75 -26.41 18.45
N ARG A 70 -13.64 -27.09 17.73
CA ARG A 70 -14.14 -26.66 16.43
C ARG A 70 -15.62 -26.99 16.31
N PHE A 71 -16.35 -26.07 15.69
CA PHE A 71 -17.73 -26.25 15.25
C PHE A 71 -17.87 -25.65 13.85
N GLU A 72 -18.72 -26.22 13.02
CA GLU A 72 -19.00 -25.67 11.69
C GLU A 72 -20.34 -24.95 11.72
N LEU A 73 -20.32 -23.62 11.66
CA LEU A 73 -21.53 -22.82 11.58
C LEU A 73 -22.18 -23.03 10.20
N PRO A 74 -23.44 -23.47 10.13
CA PRO A 74 -24.13 -23.65 8.85
C PRO A 74 -24.17 -22.35 8.05
N ALA A 75 -24.19 -22.48 6.72
CA ALA A 75 -24.25 -21.35 5.80
C ALA A 75 -25.43 -20.43 6.12
N GLN A 76 -25.16 -19.12 6.20
CA GLN A 76 -26.16 -18.08 6.44
C GLN A 76 -26.34 -17.21 5.20
N PRO A 77 -27.56 -16.74 4.90
CA PRO A 77 -27.78 -15.73 3.85
C PRO A 77 -27.14 -14.39 4.25
N ALA A 78 -27.06 -13.45 3.30
CA ALA A 78 -26.61 -12.10 3.61
C ALA A 78 -27.55 -11.42 4.63
N GLY A 79 -27.00 -10.71 5.62
CA GLY A 79 -27.81 -10.01 6.61
C GLY A 79 -27.16 -9.89 7.98
N GLY A 80 -27.96 -9.41 8.94
CA GLY A 80 -27.58 -9.12 10.32
C GLY A 80 -28.32 -7.90 10.86
N PRO A 81 -27.97 -7.41 12.06
CA PRO A 81 -26.97 -7.99 12.96
C PRO A 81 -27.46 -9.29 13.62
N HIS A 82 -26.57 -10.26 13.74
CA HIS A 82 -26.75 -11.51 14.47
C HIS A 82 -25.94 -11.52 15.77
N GLN A 83 -26.27 -12.45 16.67
CA GLN A 83 -25.51 -12.74 17.86
C GLN A 83 -25.03 -14.20 17.86
N LEU A 84 -23.75 -14.40 18.17
CA LEU A 84 -23.14 -15.72 18.37
C LEU A 84 -22.65 -15.84 19.82
N ILE A 85 -23.11 -16.86 20.54
CA ILE A 85 -22.70 -17.13 21.91
C ILE A 85 -22.01 -18.49 21.99
N ILE A 86 -20.83 -18.51 22.58
CA ILE A 86 -20.05 -19.71 22.88
C ILE A 86 -20.12 -19.93 24.39
N LYS A 87 -20.76 -21.02 24.83
CA LYS A 87 -20.86 -21.37 26.25
C LYS A 87 -20.03 -22.61 26.56
N SER A 88 -19.17 -22.51 27.56
CA SER A 88 -18.56 -23.66 28.23
C SER A 88 -18.69 -23.46 29.74
N ASN A 89 -17.60 -23.48 30.51
CA ASN A 89 -17.61 -23.04 31.91
C ASN A 89 -17.75 -21.51 32.05
N ASP A 90 -17.41 -20.78 31.00
CA ASP A 90 -17.59 -19.35 30.81
C ASP A 90 -18.46 -19.08 29.57
N THR A 91 -18.78 -17.81 29.32
CA THR A 91 -19.59 -17.40 28.17
C THR A 91 -18.87 -16.30 27.39
N LEU A 92 -18.61 -16.56 26.11
CA LEU A 92 -18.12 -15.59 25.14
C LEU A 92 -19.28 -15.20 24.22
N THR A 93 -19.52 -13.90 24.03
CA THR A 93 -20.56 -13.38 23.15
C THR A 93 -19.92 -12.53 22.06
N VAL A 94 -20.31 -12.77 20.82
CA VAL A 94 -20.01 -11.95 19.65
C VAL A 94 -21.30 -11.27 19.19
N ASN A 95 -21.29 -9.94 19.17
CA ASN A 95 -22.42 -9.10 18.81
C ASN A 95 -22.19 -8.40 17.48
N ASP A 96 -23.28 -7.91 16.89
CA ASP A 96 -23.24 -7.11 15.67
C ASP A 96 -22.55 -7.85 14.50
N LEU A 97 -22.82 -9.16 14.41
CA LEU A 97 -22.24 -10.06 13.40
C LEU A 97 -23.06 -10.00 12.11
N TYR A 98 -22.41 -9.88 10.95
CA TYR A 98 -23.08 -9.90 9.66
C TYR A 98 -22.56 -11.02 8.78
N PHE A 99 -23.39 -11.42 7.83
CA PHE A 99 -23.01 -12.28 6.72
C PHE A 99 -23.05 -11.50 5.42
N GLY A 100 -21.98 -11.59 4.63
CA GLY A 100 -21.76 -10.76 3.45
C GLY A 100 -20.66 -11.31 2.55
N ASP A 101 -20.19 -10.51 1.61
CA ASP A 101 -19.05 -10.88 0.76
C ASP A 101 -17.75 -10.46 1.42
N VAL A 102 -16.87 -11.43 1.69
CA VAL A 102 -15.60 -11.20 2.39
C VAL A 102 -14.44 -11.28 1.41
N TRP A 103 -13.66 -10.21 1.33
CA TRP A 103 -12.53 -10.07 0.43
C TRP A 103 -11.22 -9.98 1.20
N LEU A 104 -10.22 -10.74 0.78
CA LEU A 104 -8.84 -10.55 1.23
C LEU A 104 -8.20 -9.44 0.39
N THR A 105 -7.64 -8.42 1.03
CA THR A 105 -6.84 -7.40 0.36
C THR A 105 -5.40 -7.50 0.84
N SER A 106 -4.44 -7.53 -0.07
CA SER A 106 -3.03 -7.73 0.26
C SER A 106 -2.10 -7.02 -0.71
N GLY A 107 -0.82 -7.00 -0.35
CA GLY A 107 0.24 -6.32 -1.06
C GLY A 107 0.97 -5.33 -0.16
N GLN A 108 1.29 -4.15 -0.69
CA GLN A 108 2.12 -3.18 0.01
C GLN A 108 1.44 -1.82 0.19
N SER A 109 2.25 -0.77 0.39
CA SER A 109 1.83 0.55 0.82
C SER A 109 0.66 1.16 0.04
N ASN A 110 0.53 0.88 -1.27
CA ASN A 110 -0.58 1.42 -2.06
C ASN A 110 -1.94 0.76 -1.76
N MET A 111 -1.95 -0.49 -1.27
CA MET A 111 -3.12 -1.16 -0.66
C MET A 111 -3.32 -0.74 0.79
N GLU A 112 -2.25 -0.56 1.55
CA GLU A 112 -2.29 -0.24 2.99
C GLU A 112 -2.77 1.19 3.28
N LEU A 113 -2.44 2.14 2.39
CA LEU A 113 -2.64 3.57 2.62
C LEU A 113 -4.09 3.92 2.94
N THR A 114 -4.28 4.65 4.05
CA THR A 114 -5.60 4.89 4.64
C THR A 114 -6.34 6.09 4.06
N MET A 115 -7.65 6.18 4.30
CA MET A 115 -8.44 7.37 3.94
C MET A 115 -7.91 8.68 4.54
N ALA A 116 -7.32 8.65 5.75
CA ALA A 116 -6.69 9.84 6.34
C ALA A 116 -5.58 10.43 5.45
N ARG A 117 -4.85 9.58 4.73
CA ARG A 117 -3.75 10.01 3.84
C ARG A 117 -4.25 10.70 2.58
N VAL A 118 -5.49 10.42 2.14
CA VAL A 118 -6.11 11.02 0.94
C VAL A 118 -7.23 12.01 1.23
N GLU A 119 -7.55 12.26 2.50
CA GLU A 119 -8.68 13.08 2.93
C GLU A 119 -8.75 14.46 2.28
N GLU A 120 -7.61 15.12 2.04
CA GLU A 120 -7.61 16.44 1.37
C GLU A 120 -8.23 16.41 -0.03
N ALA A 121 -8.10 15.29 -0.74
CA ALA A 121 -8.73 15.10 -2.04
C ALA A 121 -10.17 14.58 -1.94
N TYR A 122 -10.55 14.03 -0.78
CA TYR A 122 -11.88 13.45 -0.54
C TYR A 122 -12.46 13.87 0.81
N PRO A 123 -12.60 15.18 1.09
CA PRO A 123 -12.99 15.64 2.42
C PRO A 123 -14.40 15.20 2.78
N LEU A 124 -15.31 15.16 1.79
CA LEU A 124 -16.71 14.72 1.99
C LEU A 124 -16.80 13.22 2.25
N ASP A 125 -16.02 12.39 1.55
CA ASP A 125 -16.03 10.94 1.77
C ASP A 125 -15.51 10.56 3.18
N VAL A 126 -14.77 11.45 3.84
CA VAL A 126 -14.37 11.28 5.25
C VAL A 126 -15.39 11.92 6.20
N ALA A 127 -15.81 13.16 5.93
CA ALA A 127 -16.69 13.93 6.80
C ALA A 127 -18.13 13.36 6.85
N GLU A 128 -18.59 12.75 5.77
CA GLU A 128 -19.97 12.25 5.62
C GLU A 128 -20.03 10.72 5.52
N ALA A 129 -18.95 10.00 5.89
CA ALA A 129 -18.90 8.55 5.80
C ALA A 129 -20.01 7.88 6.64
N ASP A 130 -20.94 7.21 5.96
CA ASP A 130 -22.02 6.45 6.58
C ASP A 130 -22.29 5.14 5.82
N PHE A 131 -21.32 4.23 5.86
CA PHE A 131 -21.45 2.88 5.29
C PHE A 131 -21.19 1.81 6.36
N PRO A 132 -22.06 1.67 7.38
CA PRO A 132 -21.82 0.79 8.53
C PRO A 132 -21.75 -0.71 8.17
N LEU A 133 -22.25 -1.09 7.00
CA LEU A 133 -22.22 -2.45 6.45
C LEU A 133 -20.94 -2.75 5.64
N ILE A 134 -20.06 -1.77 5.46
CA ILE A 134 -18.70 -1.99 4.98
C ILE A 134 -17.79 -2.03 6.20
N ARG A 135 -17.07 -3.13 6.37
CA ARG A 135 -16.23 -3.33 7.56
C ARG A 135 -14.88 -3.89 7.20
N GLU A 136 -13.83 -3.36 7.82
CA GLU A 136 -12.45 -3.82 7.63
C GLU A 136 -11.89 -4.39 8.92
N PHE A 137 -11.29 -5.59 8.83
CA PHE A 137 -10.35 -6.12 9.80
C PHE A 137 -8.94 -5.85 9.29
N THR A 138 -8.25 -4.87 9.89
CA THR A 138 -6.84 -4.63 9.60
C THR A 138 -5.99 -5.67 10.34
N VAL A 139 -5.29 -6.52 9.58
CA VAL A 139 -4.42 -7.55 10.13
C VAL A 139 -3.18 -6.91 10.76
N PRO A 140 -2.76 -7.32 11.98
CA PRO A 140 -1.56 -6.77 12.59
C PRO A 140 -0.28 -7.02 11.78
N ASP A 141 0.53 -5.97 11.66
CA ASP A 141 1.87 -5.98 11.04
C ASP A 141 2.86 -6.86 11.81
N THR A 142 2.76 -8.16 11.60
CA THR A 142 3.58 -9.18 12.26
C THR A 142 4.20 -10.09 11.21
N TYR A 143 5.27 -10.79 11.58
CA TYR A 143 5.98 -11.73 10.71
C TYR A 143 6.44 -12.94 11.52
N ARG A 144 6.62 -14.08 10.86
CA ARG A 144 7.06 -15.33 11.50
C ARG A 144 7.85 -16.23 10.55
N PHE A 145 8.97 -16.79 11.00
CA PHE A 145 9.87 -17.59 10.15
C PHE A 145 10.04 -19.05 10.59
N ASP A 146 9.67 -19.39 11.82
CA ASP A 146 9.75 -20.76 12.39
C ASP A 146 8.47 -21.59 12.16
N GLY A 147 7.43 -21.01 11.55
CA GLY A 147 6.17 -21.68 11.28
C GLY A 147 5.06 -20.69 10.92
N GLN A 148 3.83 -21.19 10.79
CA GLN A 148 2.64 -20.39 10.51
C GLN A 148 1.88 -20.07 11.79
N ASN A 149 1.29 -18.88 11.85
CA ASN A 149 0.33 -18.54 12.88
C ASN A 149 -0.99 -19.28 12.64
N SER A 150 -1.61 -19.75 13.73
CA SER A 150 -2.96 -20.34 13.68
C SER A 150 -4.07 -19.32 13.94
N ASP A 151 -3.72 -18.13 14.44
CA ASP A 151 -4.63 -17.02 14.76
C ASP A 151 -3.83 -15.69 14.79
N TYR A 152 -4.54 -14.56 14.82
CA TYR A 152 -3.96 -13.23 14.95
C TYR A 152 -3.79 -12.81 16.43
N SER A 153 -2.66 -12.16 16.73
CA SER A 153 -2.36 -11.64 18.07
C SER A 153 -3.21 -10.43 18.46
N GLY A 154 -3.87 -9.79 17.50
CA GLY A 154 -4.70 -8.60 17.67
C GLY A 154 -5.47 -8.27 16.39
N GLY A 155 -5.92 -7.02 16.28
CA GLY A 155 -6.81 -6.57 15.20
C GLY A 155 -8.26 -6.53 15.65
N GLN A 156 -9.05 -5.71 14.97
CA GLN A 156 -10.48 -5.53 15.24
C GLN A 156 -11.21 -5.13 13.95
N TRP A 157 -12.47 -5.49 13.85
CA TRP A 157 -13.34 -5.01 12.78
C TRP A 157 -13.75 -3.56 13.02
N ARG A 158 -13.68 -2.74 11.97
CA ARG A 158 -14.10 -1.33 11.99
C ARG A 158 -15.06 -1.08 10.84
N SER A 159 -16.21 -0.50 11.15
CA SER A 159 -17.19 -0.06 10.15
C SER A 159 -16.77 1.22 9.44
N ALA A 160 -17.17 1.42 8.18
CA ALA A 160 -16.86 2.61 7.40
C ALA A 160 -17.78 3.80 7.75
N THR A 161 -17.71 4.25 9.00
CA THR A 161 -18.42 5.44 9.52
C THR A 161 -17.48 6.63 9.69
N GLN A 162 -18.01 7.83 9.88
CA GLN A 162 -17.23 9.06 10.12
C GLN A 162 -16.14 8.88 11.19
N GLN A 163 -16.43 8.13 12.26
CA GLN A 163 -15.49 7.86 13.35
C GLN A 163 -14.29 7.01 12.92
N ASN A 164 -14.50 6.05 12.01
CA ASN A 164 -13.56 4.97 11.74
C ASN A 164 -12.90 5.10 10.36
N ILE A 165 -13.54 5.76 9.40
CA ILE A 165 -13.17 5.77 7.97
C ILE A 165 -11.70 6.14 7.75
N ARG A 166 -11.16 7.08 8.53
CA ARG A 166 -9.75 7.53 8.48
C ARG A 166 -8.73 6.40 8.65
N HIS A 167 -9.12 5.28 9.28
CA HIS A 167 -8.28 4.12 9.53
C HIS A 167 -8.37 3.03 8.46
N LEU A 168 -9.39 3.05 7.60
CA LEU A 168 -9.58 2.04 6.56
C LEU A 168 -8.66 2.30 5.38
N SER A 169 -8.26 1.24 4.67
CA SER A 169 -7.57 1.36 3.39
C SER A 169 -8.43 2.13 2.40
N ALA A 170 -7.85 3.15 1.76
CA ALA A 170 -8.58 3.95 0.78
C ALA A 170 -8.99 3.11 -0.44
N VAL A 171 -8.09 2.27 -0.97
CA VAL A 171 -8.39 1.41 -2.13
C VAL A 171 -9.47 0.39 -1.78
N ALA A 172 -9.32 -0.30 -0.64
CA ALA A 172 -10.27 -1.32 -0.21
C ALA A 172 -11.65 -0.72 0.11
N TYR A 173 -11.69 0.47 0.74
CA TYR A 173 -12.95 1.18 1.00
C TYR A 173 -13.68 1.52 -0.30
N TYR A 174 -13.01 2.14 -1.27
CA TYR A 174 -13.68 2.51 -2.53
C TYR A 174 -14.12 1.29 -3.34
N PHE A 175 -13.36 0.20 -3.31
CA PHE A 175 -13.80 -1.09 -3.84
C PHE A 175 -15.06 -1.59 -3.13
N ALA A 176 -15.02 -1.71 -1.81
CA ALA A 176 -16.11 -2.23 -1.01
C ALA A 176 -17.38 -1.38 -1.14
N ARG A 177 -17.25 -0.05 -1.24
CA ARG A 177 -18.36 0.87 -1.46
C ARG A 177 -19.06 0.60 -2.78
N GLN A 178 -18.32 0.39 -3.85
CA GLN A 178 -18.92 0.08 -5.15
C GLN A 178 -19.64 -1.28 -5.13
N ILE A 179 -19.02 -2.31 -4.56
CA ILE A 179 -19.67 -3.63 -4.45
C ILE A 179 -20.90 -3.57 -3.54
N HIS A 180 -20.82 -2.89 -2.40
CA HIS A 180 -21.95 -2.72 -1.48
C HIS A 180 -23.13 -2.03 -2.16
N LEU A 181 -22.88 -0.93 -2.89
CA LEU A 181 -23.93 -0.18 -3.60
C LEU A 181 -24.57 -0.99 -4.75
N ASP A 182 -23.80 -1.88 -5.38
CA ASP A 182 -24.25 -2.69 -6.50
C ASP A 182 -24.98 -3.97 -6.03
N GLN A 183 -24.43 -4.67 -5.04
CA GLN A 183 -24.92 -5.96 -4.55
C GLN A 183 -25.90 -5.85 -3.38
N ASN A 184 -25.96 -4.68 -2.72
CA ASN A 184 -26.79 -4.41 -1.55
C ASN A 184 -26.63 -5.43 -0.40
N VAL A 185 -25.37 -5.82 -0.13
CA VAL A 185 -25.01 -6.75 0.97
C VAL A 185 -23.85 -6.23 1.81
N PRO A 186 -23.70 -6.66 3.07
CA PRO A 186 -22.51 -6.34 3.87
C PRO A 186 -21.23 -6.76 3.15
N ILE A 187 -20.18 -5.94 3.26
CA ILE A 187 -18.86 -6.22 2.68
C ILE A 187 -17.83 -6.27 3.79
N GLY A 188 -17.14 -7.40 3.90
CA GLY A 188 -16.03 -7.61 4.81
C GLY A 188 -14.71 -7.49 4.07
N ILE A 189 -13.78 -6.69 4.59
CA ILE A 189 -12.41 -6.62 4.10
C ILE A 189 -11.48 -7.20 5.17
N VAL A 190 -10.71 -8.22 4.83
CA VAL A 190 -9.53 -8.63 5.61
C VAL A 190 -8.33 -7.98 4.96
N ASN A 191 -7.78 -6.94 5.57
CA ASN A 191 -6.66 -6.18 5.03
C ASN A 191 -5.33 -6.68 5.61
N ALA A 192 -4.62 -7.48 4.81
CA ALA A 192 -3.30 -8.03 5.09
C ALA A 192 -2.28 -7.42 4.14
N SER A 193 -1.98 -6.14 4.30
CA SER A 193 -0.99 -5.40 3.48
C SER A 193 0.09 -4.77 4.35
N LEU A 194 1.31 -4.64 3.80
CA LEU A 194 2.44 -4.06 4.53
C LEU A 194 3.40 -3.29 3.61
N GLY A 195 3.62 -2.02 3.92
CA GLY A 195 4.45 -1.09 3.17
C GLY A 195 5.87 -1.59 2.90
N GLY A 196 6.28 -1.47 1.63
CA GLY A 196 7.61 -1.84 1.15
C GLY A 196 7.89 -3.35 1.08
N SER A 197 6.91 -4.20 1.38
CA SER A 197 7.12 -5.66 1.30
C SER A 197 7.28 -6.14 -0.15
N PRO A 198 8.31 -6.98 -0.43
CA PRO A 198 8.43 -7.67 -1.71
C PRO A 198 7.54 -8.92 -1.74
N ILE A 199 7.20 -9.42 -2.94
CA ILE A 199 6.30 -10.57 -3.10
C ILE A 199 6.77 -11.82 -2.34
N GLU A 200 8.08 -12.03 -2.22
CA GLU A 200 8.65 -13.19 -1.54
C GLU A 200 8.29 -13.27 -0.05
N ALA A 201 7.99 -12.13 0.59
CA ALA A 201 7.52 -12.09 1.98
C ALA A 201 6.11 -12.73 2.13
N TRP A 202 5.34 -12.77 1.06
CA TRP A 202 3.94 -13.26 0.97
C TRP A 202 3.83 -14.67 0.40
N MET A 203 4.96 -15.31 0.09
CA MET A 203 5.03 -16.65 -0.47
C MET A 203 5.31 -17.69 0.63
N HIS A 204 4.64 -18.85 0.55
CA HIS A 204 4.98 -19.99 1.39
C HIS A 204 6.33 -20.61 0.98
N LYS A 205 6.98 -21.32 1.90
CA LYS A 205 8.28 -21.98 1.66
C LYS A 205 8.27 -22.90 0.44
N ASP A 206 7.20 -23.68 0.26
CA ASP A 206 7.14 -24.71 -0.80
C ASP A 206 7.23 -24.10 -2.20
N ILE A 207 6.61 -22.94 -2.41
CA ILE A 207 6.63 -22.21 -3.69
C ILE A 207 7.86 -21.31 -3.86
N LEU A 208 8.74 -21.24 -2.85
CA LEU A 208 10.04 -20.60 -2.94
C LEU A 208 11.17 -21.59 -3.25
N SER A 209 10.87 -22.87 -3.45
CA SER A 209 11.88 -23.90 -3.76
C SER A 209 12.79 -23.59 -4.97
N PRO A 210 12.36 -22.85 -6.03
CA PRO A 210 13.26 -22.39 -7.09
C PRO A 210 14.27 -21.31 -6.65
N TYR A 211 14.08 -20.71 -5.48
CA TYR A 211 14.85 -19.58 -4.97
C TYR A 211 15.50 -19.90 -3.60
N PRO A 212 16.48 -20.83 -3.53
CA PRO A 212 17.07 -21.30 -2.27
C PRO A 212 17.68 -20.17 -1.43
N ASP A 213 18.27 -19.15 -2.07
CA ASP A 213 18.81 -17.98 -1.36
C ASP A 213 17.73 -17.18 -0.63
N LYS A 214 16.50 -17.14 -1.16
CA LYS A 214 15.36 -16.48 -0.51
C LYS A 214 14.88 -17.27 0.70
N ILE A 215 14.84 -18.60 0.59
CA ILE A 215 14.54 -19.47 1.73
C ILE A 215 15.59 -19.26 2.84
N ALA A 216 16.88 -19.31 2.50
CA ALA A 216 17.96 -19.11 3.46
C ALA A 216 17.88 -17.73 4.15
N ALA A 217 17.51 -16.67 3.42
CA ALA A 217 17.33 -15.33 3.97
C ALA A 217 16.21 -15.27 5.02
N GLY A 218 15.08 -15.95 4.79
CA GLY A 218 13.99 -16.05 5.76
C GLY A 218 14.33 -16.96 6.95
N GLU A 219 14.89 -18.15 6.70
CA GLU A 219 15.24 -19.13 7.74
C GLU A 219 16.27 -18.61 8.73
N ARG A 220 17.15 -17.70 8.30
CA ARG A 220 18.06 -16.98 9.20
C ARG A 220 17.34 -16.34 10.39
N PHE A 221 16.10 -15.89 10.22
CA PHE A 221 15.31 -15.24 11.26
C PHE A 221 14.31 -16.19 11.96
N ALA A 222 14.37 -17.49 11.70
CA ALA A 222 13.61 -18.49 12.46
C ALA A 222 14.11 -18.63 13.90
N ASP A 223 15.39 -18.28 14.17
CA ASP A 223 15.92 -18.14 15.52
C ASP A 223 15.61 -16.74 16.08
N PRO A 224 14.77 -16.61 17.14
CA PRO A 224 14.46 -15.31 17.76
C PRO A 224 15.69 -14.57 18.30
N ALA A 225 16.78 -15.27 18.62
CA ALA A 225 18.02 -14.65 19.05
C ALA A 225 18.67 -13.83 17.92
N VAL A 226 18.61 -14.32 16.68
CA VAL A 226 19.14 -13.61 15.49
C VAL A 226 18.31 -12.36 15.20
N ASP A 227 16.99 -12.43 15.27
CA ASP A 227 16.11 -11.27 15.14
C ASP A 227 16.45 -10.20 16.20
N LYS A 228 16.45 -10.61 17.48
CA LYS A 228 16.73 -9.71 18.61
C LYS A 228 18.09 -9.05 18.50
N GLN A 229 19.12 -9.81 18.12
CA GLN A 229 20.48 -9.29 17.98
C GLN A 229 20.58 -8.34 16.79
N THR A 230 20.00 -8.68 15.64
CA THR A 230 19.97 -7.81 14.44
C THR A 230 19.31 -6.46 14.76
N ARG A 231 18.15 -6.47 15.43
CA ARG A 231 17.44 -5.24 15.83
C ARG A 231 18.27 -4.40 16.81
N LYS A 232 18.95 -5.05 17.76
CA LYS A 232 19.84 -4.38 18.72
C LYS A 232 21.01 -3.70 18.01
N ASP A 233 21.65 -4.39 17.08
CA ASP A 233 22.81 -3.87 16.34
C ASP A 233 22.42 -2.73 15.39
N ASP A 234 21.29 -2.86 14.70
CA ASP A 234 20.74 -1.80 13.85
C ASP A 234 20.36 -0.57 14.67
N LYS A 235 19.70 -0.76 15.81
CA LYS A 235 19.39 0.34 16.74
C LYS A 235 20.66 1.01 17.27
N ALA A 236 21.64 0.24 17.75
CA ALA A 236 22.88 0.81 18.28
C ALA A 236 23.65 1.61 17.22
N ARG A 237 23.69 1.12 15.98
CA ARG A 237 24.30 1.82 14.84
C ARG A 237 23.58 3.13 14.52
N SER A 238 22.25 3.08 14.43
CA SER A 238 21.41 4.27 14.19
C SER A 238 21.56 5.29 15.31
N ASP A 239 21.40 4.88 16.57
CA ASP A 239 21.51 5.75 17.75
C ASP A 239 22.89 6.43 17.80
N SER A 240 23.98 5.68 17.54
CA SER A 240 25.34 6.23 17.50
C SER A 240 25.52 7.25 16.38
N TRP A 241 24.96 6.98 15.20
CA TRP A 241 25.03 7.91 14.06
C TRP A 241 24.27 9.20 14.34
N TYR A 242 23.03 9.11 14.84
CA TYR A 242 22.21 10.29 15.17
C TYR A 242 22.78 11.10 16.34
N ALA A 243 23.33 10.45 17.37
CA ALA A 243 24.02 11.15 18.45
C ALA A 243 25.22 11.96 17.94
N LYS A 244 26.02 11.37 17.04
CA LYS A 244 27.14 12.07 16.40
C LYS A 244 26.66 13.20 15.47
N LEU A 245 25.59 12.98 14.71
CA LEU A 245 25.00 14.02 13.87
C LEU A 245 24.57 15.21 14.73
N HIS A 246 23.82 14.97 15.82
CA HIS A 246 23.33 16.02 16.71
C HIS A 246 24.49 16.84 17.33
N GLN A 247 25.57 16.19 17.74
CA GLN A 247 26.77 16.88 18.25
C GLN A 247 27.50 17.69 17.16
N SER A 248 27.42 17.27 15.91
CA SER A 248 28.10 17.92 14.78
C SER A 248 27.24 19.02 14.12
N ASP A 249 25.96 19.09 14.46
CA ASP A 249 24.98 20.02 13.89
C ASP A 249 25.20 21.45 14.41
N LYS A 250 25.96 22.24 13.65
CA LYS A 250 26.26 23.64 13.99
C LYS A 250 25.02 24.49 14.27
N GLY A 251 23.87 24.18 13.68
CA GLY A 251 22.65 24.95 13.90
C GLY A 251 21.96 24.67 15.23
N LEU A 252 22.14 23.46 15.78
CA LEU A 252 21.72 23.12 17.14
C LEU A 252 22.72 23.58 18.19
N GLN A 253 24.01 23.62 17.86
CA GLN A 253 25.08 23.99 18.79
C GLN A 253 25.39 25.50 18.85
N SER A 254 24.80 26.32 17.98
CA SER A 254 25.05 27.77 17.96
C SER A 254 24.26 28.52 19.04
N ASN A 255 24.72 29.73 19.36
CA ASN A 255 23.98 30.68 20.20
C ASN A 255 23.95 32.06 19.50
N PRO A 256 22.80 32.53 19.00
CA PRO A 256 21.50 31.85 19.04
C PRO A 256 21.47 30.60 18.13
N THR A 257 20.54 29.67 18.39
CA THR A 257 20.32 28.49 17.54
C THR A 257 19.80 28.91 16.16
N TRP A 258 19.94 28.06 15.15
CA TRP A 258 19.53 28.42 13.78
C TRP A 258 18.01 28.44 13.54
N TYR A 259 17.21 27.99 14.52
CA TYR A 259 15.75 28.19 14.52
C TYR A 259 15.30 29.46 15.24
N ASP A 260 16.22 30.15 15.94
CA ASP A 260 15.90 31.37 16.67
C ASP A 260 15.50 32.52 15.72
N PRO A 261 14.42 33.27 16.00
CA PRO A 261 13.99 34.37 15.14
C PRO A 261 14.95 35.56 15.11
N SER A 262 15.87 35.68 16.07
CA SER A 262 16.85 36.78 16.15
C SER A 262 18.17 36.52 15.40
N LEU A 263 18.37 35.31 14.87
CA LEU A 263 19.56 34.96 14.11
C LEU A 263 19.67 35.83 12.84
N ASP A 264 20.82 36.48 12.66
CA ASP A 264 21.22 37.08 11.38
C ASP A 264 21.64 35.99 10.40
N ASP A 265 20.85 35.82 9.34
CA ASP A 265 21.11 34.85 8.26
C ASP A 265 21.52 35.53 6.94
N SER A 266 21.93 36.81 6.98
CA SER A 266 22.36 37.54 5.78
C SER A 266 23.62 36.96 5.11
N ASP A 267 24.42 36.17 5.84
CA ASP A 267 25.60 35.45 5.31
C ASP A 267 25.26 34.06 4.73
N TRP A 268 24.00 33.64 4.74
CA TRP A 268 23.57 32.34 4.24
C TRP A 268 23.46 32.34 2.71
N GLN A 269 23.48 31.15 2.13
CA GLN A 269 23.36 30.99 0.68
C GLN A 269 21.88 30.99 0.28
N SER A 270 21.52 31.63 -0.83
CA SER A 270 20.15 31.59 -1.35
C SER A 270 19.87 30.31 -2.15
N ILE A 271 18.64 29.81 -2.07
CA ILE A 271 18.10 28.71 -2.88
C ILE A 271 16.65 28.99 -3.22
N THR A 272 16.20 28.55 -4.40
CA THR A 272 14.79 28.60 -4.78
C THR A 272 14.12 27.25 -4.53
N LEU A 273 13.00 27.25 -3.80
CA LEU A 273 12.20 26.06 -3.50
C LEU A 273 10.80 26.15 -4.12
N PRO A 274 10.15 25.01 -4.43
CA PRO A 274 10.64 23.63 -4.28
C PRO A 274 11.71 23.24 -5.31
N GLY A 275 12.61 22.33 -4.93
CA GLY A 275 13.73 21.88 -5.74
C GLY A 275 14.74 21.06 -4.94
N ASN A 276 15.80 20.62 -5.63
CA ASN A 276 16.89 19.84 -5.02
C ASN A 276 17.77 20.71 -4.13
N LEU A 277 18.17 20.17 -2.98
CA LEU A 277 19.17 20.78 -2.12
C LEU A 277 20.57 20.61 -2.72
N PRO A 278 21.50 21.53 -2.43
CA PRO A 278 22.83 21.48 -3.00
C PRO A 278 23.65 20.39 -2.32
N THR A 279 24.18 19.49 -3.13
CA THR A 279 24.96 18.32 -2.68
C THR A 279 26.47 18.56 -2.68
N ASN A 280 26.96 19.64 -3.30
CA ASN A 280 28.38 19.91 -3.52
C ASN A 280 29.17 18.73 -4.17
N GLY A 281 28.51 17.90 -4.99
CA GLY A 281 29.08 16.69 -5.60
C GLY A 281 28.10 15.51 -5.63
N GLU A 282 28.61 14.27 -5.45
CA GLU A 282 27.79 13.07 -5.19
C GLU A 282 26.89 13.25 -3.95
N GLY A 283 25.87 12.41 -3.81
CA GLY A 283 24.80 12.51 -2.80
C GLY A 283 25.30 12.94 -1.41
N PHE A 284 24.78 14.06 -0.92
CA PHE A 284 25.16 14.62 0.38
C PHE A 284 24.46 13.86 1.51
N ILE A 285 25.17 13.73 2.63
CA ILE A 285 24.69 13.06 3.84
C ILE A 285 25.01 13.96 5.01
N GLY A 286 24.00 14.29 5.81
CA GLY A 286 24.14 15.26 6.89
C GLY A 286 22.90 16.13 7.05
N VAL A 287 23.12 17.41 7.39
CA VAL A 287 22.04 18.36 7.70
C VAL A 287 22.16 19.67 6.94
N TRP A 288 21.04 20.08 6.36
CA TRP A 288 20.79 21.45 5.94
C TRP A 288 19.84 22.13 6.91
N TRP A 289 20.09 23.41 7.16
CA TRP A 289 19.10 24.31 7.71
C TRP A 289 18.65 25.27 6.63
N LEU A 290 17.36 25.54 6.58
CA LEU A 290 16.74 26.49 5.68
C LEU A 290 15.94 27.50 6.50
N ARG A 291 15.95 28.77 6.08
CA ARG A 291 15.23 29.86 6.72
C ARG A 291 14.48 30.70 5.68
N LYS A 292 13.27 31.12 6.04
CA LYS A 292 12.47 32.08 5.28
C LYS A 292 11.71 33.00 6.21
N THR A 293 11.74 34.29 5.88
CA THR A 293 10.89 35.30 6.51
C THR A 293 9.64 35.51 5.68
N LEU A 294 8.50 35.63 6.35
CA LEU A 294 7.22 36.00 5.74
C LEU A 294 6.55 37.10 6.57
N HIS A 295 5.77 37.95 5.91
CA HIS A 295 5.01 39.01 6.57
C HIS A 295 3.55 38.58 6.73
N LEU A 296 3.03 38.70 7.95
CA LEU A 296 1.61 38.52 8.27
C LEU A 296 0.97 39.88 8.54
N ASP A 297 -0.05 40.24 7.77
CA ASP A 297 -0.82 41.47 7.99
C ASP A 297 -1.57 41.42 9.34
N GLU A 298 -2.06 40.22 9.69
CA GLU A 298 -2.74 39.89 10.93
C GLU A 298 -2.41 38.45 11.36
N VAL A 299 -2.49 38.20 12.67
CA VAL A 299 -2.36 36.84 13.22
C VAL A 299 -3.71 36.12 13.09
N PRO A 300 -3.75 34.92 12.49
CA PRO A 300 -4.98 34.12 12.42
C PRO A 300 -5.55 33.86 13.83
N ALA A 301 -6.86 33.96 13.99
CA ALA A 301 -7.53 33.68 15.27
C ALA A 301 -7.57 32.18 15.62
N GLU A 302 -7.52 31.32 14.59
CA GLU A 302 -7.56 29.87 14.70
C GLU A 302 -6.23 29.25 14.26
N PRO A 303 -5.92 28.01 14.68
CA PRO A 303 -4.75 27.29 14.20
C PRO A 303 -4.70 27.19 12.67
N VAL A 304 -3.50 27.29 12.13
CA VAL A 304 -3.22 27.18 10.69
C VAL A 304 -2.26 26.03 10.42
N THR A 305 -2.15 25.61 9.16
CA THR A 305 -1.22 24.56 8.76
C THR A 305 0.04 25.16 8.17
N LEU A 306 1.21 24.72 8.65
CA LEU A 306 2.46 24.80 7.92
C LEU A 306 2.54 23.60 6.97
N ARG A 307 2.33 23.88 5.68
CA ARG A 307 2.34 22.91 4.60
C ARG A 307 3.68 22.97 3.87
N LEU A 308 4.47 21.91 3.99
CA LEU A 308 5.79 21.79 3.34
C LEU A 308 5.82 20.69 2.28
N GLY A 309 4.71 20.49 1.57
CA GLY A 309 4.59 19.51 0.49
C GLY A 309 5.11 18.13 0.89
N ARG A 310 6.02 17.59 0.09
CA ARG A 310 6.81 16.40 0.41
C ARG A 310 8.29 16.77 0.33
N ILE A 311 9.09 16.31 1.29
CA ILE A 311 10.54 16.49 1.34
C ILE A 311 11.17 15.11 1.17
N VAL A 312 12.18 14.98 0.32
CA VAL A 312 12.99 13.76 0.25
C VAL A 312 13.86 13.73 1.50
N ASP A 313 13.82 12.63 2.24
CA ASP A 313 14.37 12.39 3.60
C ASP A 313 13.54 12.96 4.76
N ALA A 314 14.19 13.34 5.87
CA ALA A 314 13.56 13.69 7.13
C ALA A 314 13.66 15.19 7.42
N ASP A 315 12.68 15.74 8.12
CA ASP A 315 12.64 17.15 8.49
C ASP A 315 12.12 17.39 9.92
N THR A 316 12.57 18.50 10.50
CA THR A 316 11.98 19.15 11.68
C THR A 316 11.74 20.61 11.35
N ALA A 317 10.53 21.11 11.62
CA ALA A 317 10.11 22.46 11.25
C ALA A 317 9.89 23.33 12.49
N TYR A 318 10.24 24.61 12.36
CA TYR A 318 10.14 25.61 13.42
C TYR A 318 9.48 26.89 12.90
N ILE A 319 8.71 27.56 13.76
CA ILE A 319 8.16 28.90 13.52
C ILE A 319 8.50 29.79 14.72
N ASN A 320 9.18 30.91 14.46
CA ASN A 320 9.62 31.87 15.48
C ASN A 320 10.33 31.22 16.68
N GLY A 321 11.08 30.15 16.42
CA GLY A 321 11.81 29.38 17.44
C GLY A 321 11.02 28.24 18.11
N HIS A 322 9.72 28.11 17.85
CA HIS A 322 8.90 27.00 18.32
C HIS A 322 8.98 25.83 17.34
N GLU A 323 9.25 24.62 17.82
CA GLU A 323 9.12 23.41 17.02
C GLU A 323 7.63 23.12 16.77
N VAL A 324 7.25 22.96 15.50
CA VAL A 324 5.85 22.76 15.09
C VAL A 324 5.58 21.34 14.58
N GLY A 325 6.62 20.57 14.27
CA GLY A 325 6.51 19.16 13.95
C GLY A 325 7.73 18.58 13.22
N ASP A 326 7.71 17.27 13.06
CA ASP A 326 8.76 16.50 12.38
C ASP A 326 8.16 15.38 11.51
N THR A 327 8.94 14.94 10.51
CA THR A 327 8.65 13.77 9.69
C THR A 327 9.95 13.02 9.43
N GLY A 328 10.00 11.74 9.82
CA GLY A 328 11.25 10.96 9.79
C GLY A 328 11.65 10.32 8.44
N TYR A 329 10.87 10.47 7.37
CA TYR A 329 11.18 9.87 6.06
C TYR A 329 10.41 10.53 4.89
N GLN A 330 10.76 10.16 3.66
CA GLN A 330 10.40 10.93 2.47
C GLN A 330 8.93 10.92 2.01
N TYR A 331 8.11 9.95 2.42
CA TYR A 331 6.80 9.70 1.77
C TYR A 331 5.61 10.49 2.33
N PRO A 332 5.50 10.78 3.65
CA PRO A 332 4.35 11.52 4.17
C PRO A 332 4.32 12.97 3.66
N PRO A 333 3.13 13.54 3.38
CA PRO A 333 3.01 14.98 3.23
C PRO A 333 3.29 15.69 4.56
N ARG A 334 3.96 16.84 4.53
CA ARG A 334 4.33 17.62 5.72
C ARG A 334 3.19 18.57 6.07
N ARG A 335 2.50 18.25 7.17
CA ARG A 335 1.33 18.98 7.68
C ARG A 335 1.54 19.24 9.16
N TYR A 336 2.01 20.42 9.51
CA TYR A 336 2.30 20.77 10.89
C TYR A 336 1.30 21.81 11.38
N ASN A 337 0.72 21.56 12.56
CA ASN A 337 -0.25 22.47 13.17
C ASN A 337 0.49 23.64 13.81
N VAL A 338 0.04 24.86 13.52
CA VAL A 338 0.63 26.10 14.03
C VAL A 338 -0.45 26.88 14.75
N THR A 339 -0.28 27.12 16.04
CA THR A 339 -1.24 27.86 16.84
C THR A 339 -0.94 29.37 16.82
N PRO A 340 -1.96 30.23 17.03
CA PRO A 340 -1.80 31.69 16.96
C PRO A 340 -0.71 32.27 17.87
N ASP A 341 -0.45 31.66 19.03
CA ASP A 341 0.58 32.08 19.98
C ASP A 341 2.02 31.89 19.48
N MET A 342 2.22 31.07 18.44
CA MET A 342 3.52 30.91 17.77
C MET A 342 3.77 31.98 16.70
N LEU A 343 2.76 32.78 16.37
CA LEU A 343 2.79 33.78 15.30
C LEU A 343 2.73 35.20 15.86
N LYS A 344 3.22 36.16 15.07
CA LYS A 344 3.10 37.59 15.38
C LYS A 344 2.68 38.39 14.15
N LYS A 345 2.05 39.54 14.37
CA LYS A 345 1.81 40.50 13.30
C LYS A 345 3.16 41.02 12.79
N GLY A 346 3.31 41.13 11.48
CA GLY A 346 4.55 41.49 10.81
C GLY A 346 5.41 40.29 10.47
N GLU A 347 6.73 40.41 10.64
CA GLU A 347 7.69 39.39 10.20
C GLU A 347 7.64 38.13 11.06
N ASN A 348 7.59 36.97 10.43
CA ASN A 348 7.68 35.66 11.06
C ASN A 348 8.77 34.86 10.36
N VAL A 349 9.54 34.09 11.14
CA VAL A 349 10.63 33.26 10.63
C VAL A 349 10.22 31.81 10.67
N ILE A 350 10.34 31.13 9.53
CA ILE A 350 10.27 29.68 9.43
C ILE A 350 11.70 29.15 9.30
N ALA A 351 12.04 28.15 10.10
CA ALA A 351 13.27 27.39 9.96
C ALA A 351 12.96 25.90 9.74
N ILE A 352 13.68 25.25 8.83
CA ILE A 352 13.53 23.82 8.53
C ILE A 352 14.89 23.16 8.64
N ARG A 353 14.99 22.14 9.49
CA ARG A 353 16.15 21.28 9.62
C ARG A 353 15.91 20.00 8.83
N ILE A 354 16.66 19.79 7.76
CA ILE A 354 16.55 18.59 6.91
C ILE A 354 17.72 17.66 7.21
N THR A 355 17.42 16.40 7.55
CA THR A 355 18.40 15.34 7.75
C THR A 355 18.33 14.35 6.60
N SER A 356 19.45 14.11 5.92
CA SER A 356 19.58 13.09 4.88
C SER A 356 20.58 12.02 5.27
N ASP A 357 20.24 10.77 4.93
CA ASP A 357 21.11 9.60 5.05
C ASP A 357 21.71 9.16 3.69
N GLY A 358 21.42 9.86 2.58
CA GLY A 358 21.92 9.54 1.24
C GLY A 358 21.09 10.09 0.08
N GLY A 359 21.71 10.10 -1.12
CA GLY A 359 20.99 10.34 -2.38
C GLY A 359 20.75 11.81 -2.71
N SER A 360 19.68 12.07 -3.47
CA SER A 360 19.24 13.43 -3.82
C SER A 360 18.13 13.87 -2.85
N THR A 361 18.40 14.89 -2.06
CA THR A 361 17.47 15.47 -1.09
C THR A 361 16.85 16.74 -1.67
N GLY A 362 15.58 17.02 -1.36
CA GLY A 362 14.90 18.18 -1.94
C GLY A 362 13.43 18.30 -1.56
N PHE A 363 12.85 19.45 -1.91
CA PHE A 363 11.42 19.71 -1.82
C PHE A 363 10.78 19.28 -3.16
N VAL A 364 9.82 18.36 -3.09
CA VAL A 364 9.19 17.75 -4.25
C VAL A 364 8.30 18.78 -4.97
N GLN A 365 8.61 19.04 -6.24
CA GLN A 365 7.85 19.98 -7.07
C GLN A 365 6.38 19.56 -7.23
N ASP A 366 5.51 20.51 -7.61
CA ASP A 366 4.06 20.31 -7.79
C ASP A 366 3.30 19.79 -6.56
N LYS A 367 3.87 19.98 -5.36
CA LYS A 367 3.17 19.83 -4.08
C LYS A 367 2.84 21.21 -3.49
N ALA A 368 1.88 21.27 -2.58
CA ALA A 368 1.50 22.53 -1.94
C ALA A 368 2.55 22.99 -0.90
N TYR A 369 2.88 24.28 -0.90
CA TYR A 369 3.85 24.91 0.01
C TYR A 369 3.29 26.25 0.52
N PHE A 370 2.73 26.27 1.73
CA PHE A 370 2.12 27.47 2.31
C PHE A 370 2.06 27.43 3.85
N LEU A 371 1.92 28.59 4.48
CA LEU A 371 1.40 28.73 5.85
C LEU A 371 -0.03 29.28 5.75
N GLY A 372 -1.00 28.68 6.43
CA GLY A 372 -2.37 29.19 6.45
C GLY A 372 -3.45 28.12 6.40
N THR A 373 -4.64 28.53 5.93
CA THR A 373 -5.79 27.66 5.67
C THR A 373 -5.97 27.46 4.17
N ASP A 374 -6.97 26.69 3.74
CA ASP A 374 -7.28 26.58 2.31
C ASP A 374 -7.77 27.89 1.68
N ASN A 375 -8.34 28.79 2.49
CA ASN A 375 -8.93 30.05 2.05
C ASN A 375 -7.98 31.25 2.17
N ALA A 376 -6.94 31.16 2.99
CA ALA A 376 -5.95 32.21 3.20
C ALA A 376 -4.54 31.60 3.32
N ARG A 377 -3.71 31.77 2.28
CA ARG A 377 -2.42 31.10 2.14
C ARG A 377 -1.29 32.11 1.96
N TYR A 378 -0.26 31.99 2.79
CA TYR A 378 1.03 32.65 2.60
C TYR A 378 1.96 31.68 1.87
N PRO A 379 2.34 31.95 0.60
CA PRO A 379 3.12 31.01 -0.21
C PRO A 379 4.53 30.84 0.35
N LEU A 380 5.01 29.60 0.34
CA LEU A 380 6.37 29.25 0.78
C LEU A 380 7.32 28.93 -0.37
N ALA A 381 6.82 28.89 -1.60
CA ALA A 381 7.67 28.79 -2.79
C ALA A 381 8.49 30.08 -3.01
N GLY A 382 9.58 29.96 -3.74
CA GLY A 382 10.50 31.05 -4.04
C GLY A 382 11.79 30.96 -3.23
N GLU A 383 12.39 32.11 -2.97
CA GLU A 383 13.71 32.19 -2.32
C GLU A 383 13.65 31.82 -0.83
N TRP A 384 14.66 31.05 -0.41
CA TRP A 384 15.00 30.66 0.96
C TRP A 384 16.50 30.87 1.17
N HIS A 385 16.91 31.11 2.41
CA HIS A 385 18.31 31.02 2.81
C HIS A 385 18.62 29.62 3.33
N TYR A 386 19.80 29.09 3.05
CA TYR A 386 20.25 27.80 3.60
C TYR A 386 21.71 27.81 4.05
N LYS A 387 22.01 26.90 4.98
CA LYS A 387 23.37 26.61 5.45
C LYS A 387 23.53 25.14 5.79
N ILE A 388 24.69 24.57 5.45
CA ILE A 388 25.02 23.19 5.82
C ILE A 388 25.53 23.18 7.27
N ALA A 389 24.85 22.46 8.15
CA ALA A 389 25.24 22.36 9.56
C ALA A 389 26.26 21.25 9.81
N ALA A 390 26.07 20.08 9.21
CA ALA A 390 26.91 18.92 9.44
C ALA A 390 27.01 18.06 8.19
N LYS A 391 28.18 17.44 7.95
CA LYS A 391 28.37 16.37 6.98
C LYS A 391 28.65 15.07 7.74
N MET A 392 28.00 13.99 7.34
CA MET A 392 28.10 12.68 7.98
C MET A 392 28.54 11.60 6.98
N PRO A 393 29.17 10.51 7.44
CA PRO A 393 29.30 9.31 6.62
C PRO A 393 27.93 8.68 6.38
N ARG A 394 27.81 7.88 5.31
CA ARG A 394 26.58 7.12 5.02
C ARG A 394 26.19 6.24 6.19
N LEU A 395 24.93 6.34 6.61
CA LEU A 395 24.36 5.40 7.57
C LEU A 395 24.13 4.07 6.83
N ALA A 396 24.75 2.99 7.30
CA ALA A 396 24.43 1.67 6.78
C ALA A 396 22.96 1.36 7.11
N GLY A 397 22.19 1.03 6.08
CA GLY A 397 20.75 0.81 6.19
C GLY A 397 20.37 -0.27 7.21
N SER A 398 19.15 -0.19 7.72
CA SER A 398 18.61 -1.18 8.66
C SER A 398 18.17 -2.44 7.94
N THR A 399 18.24 -3.56 8.64
CA THR A 399 17.70 -4.83 8.17
C THR A 399 16.19 -4.81 8.31
N PHE A 400 15.48 -4.81 7.19
CA PHE A 400 14.03 -4.93 7.18
C PHE A 400 13.62 -6.39 7.36
N ILE A 401 13.68 -6.87 8.61
CA ILE A 401 13.35 -8.26 8.96
C ILE A 401 11.94 -8.62 8.49
N ARG A 402 10.98 -7.72 8.65
CA ARG A 402 9.58 -7.91 8.21
C ARG A 402 9.40 -8.08 6.69
N TRP A 403 10.41 -7.76 5.87
CA TRP A 403 10.39 -7.95 4.42
C TRP A 403 11.10 -9.24 3.99
N GLN A 404 11.65 -10.00 4.93
CA GLN A 404 12.31 -11.25 4.60
C GLN A 404 11.29 -12.28 4.09
N PRO A 405 11.69 -13.17 3.17
CA PRO A 405 10.78 -14.14 2.55
C PRO A 405 10.02 -14.98 3.57
N MET A 406 8.80 -15.40 3.21
CA MET A 406 7.87 -16.22 4.02
C MET A 406 7.23 -15.54 5.24
N GLY A 407 7.88 -14.51 5.80
CA GLY A 407 7.52 -13.92 7.09
C GLY A 407 6.06 -13.45 7.18
N LEU A 408 5.61 -12.70 6.17
CA LEU A 408 4.27 -12.11 6.15
C LEU A 408 3.20 -13.13 5.76
N TYR A 409 3.51 -14.06 4.85
CA TYR A 409 2.61 -15.19 4.59
C TYR A 409 2.27 -15.93 5.87
N ASN A 410 3.30 -16.34 6.61
CA ASN A 410 3.16 -17.13 7.82
C ASN A 410 2.37 -16.43 8.92
N ALA A 411 2.49 -15.11 9.05
CA ALA A 411 1.89 -14.36 10.15
C ALA A 411 0.57 -13.67 9.79
N MET A 412 0.44 -13.15 8.56
CA MET A 412 -0.67 -12.30 8.13
C MET A 412 -1.67 -13.04 7.23
N ILE A 413 -1.21 -13.97 6.38
CA ILE A 413 -2.08 -14.69 5.43
C ILE A 413 -2.56 -16.02 6.01
N ALA A 414 -1.65 -16.83 6.54
CA ALA A 414 -1.93 -18.19 6.99
C ALA A 414 -3.11 -18.29 7.98
N PRO A 415 -3.31 -17.39 8.97
CA PRO A 415 -4.47 -17.49 9.86
C PRO A 415 -5.83 -17.36 9.15
N ALA A 416 -5.91 -16.58 8.06
CA ALA A 416 -7.16 -16.39 7.31
C ALA A 416 -7.51 -17.55 6.37
N THR A 417 -6.55 -18.43 6.04
CA THR A 417 -6.71 -19.53 5.07
C THR A 417 -7.85 -20.52 5.39
N ARG A 418 -8.28 -20.54 6.65
CA ARG A 418 -9.34 -21.42 7.15
C ARG A 418 -10.74 -20.85 6.95
N PHE A 419 -10.87 -19.57 6.64
CA PHE A 419 -12.15 -18.88 6.53
C PHE A 419 -12.54 -18.72 5.06
N PRO A 420 -13.78 -19.05 4.69
CA PRO A 420 -14.25 -18.85 3.32
C PRO A 420 -14.19 -17.37 2.94
N LEU A 421 -13.87 -17.10 1.68
CA LEU A 421 -13.80 -15.78 1.07
C LEU A 421 -14.58 -15.77 -0.25
N THR A 422 -14.86 -14.55 -0.73
CA THR A 422 -15.37 -14.26 -2.06
C THR A 422 -14.23 -14.18 -3.08
N GLY A 423 -13.11 -13.56 -2.72
CA GLY A 423 -11.94 -13.42 -3.59
C GLY A 423 -10.80 -12.64 -2.94
N ALA A 424 -9.74 -12.41 -3.69
CA ALA A 424 -8.56 -11.66 -3.25
C ALA A 424 -8.19 -10.50 -4.18
N LEU A 425 -7.77 -9.38 -3.60
CA LEU A 425 -7.23 -8.22 -4.31
C LEU A 425 -5.76 -8.04 -3.98
N TRP A 426 -4.93 -7.83 -4.99
CA TRP A 426 -3.48 -7.71 -4.84
C TRP A 426 -2.95 -6.42 -5.47
N TYR A 427 -2.33 -5.57 -4.64
CA TYR A 427 -1.66 -4.36 -5.13
C TYR A 427 -0.24 -4.29 -4.55
N GLN A 428 0.70 -4.81 -5.33
CA GLN A 428 2.11 -4.84 -5.00
C GLN A 428 2.95 -4.86 -6.26
N GLY A 429 4.19 -4.35 -6.15
CA GLY A 429 5.19 -4.53 -7.18
C GLY A 429 6.39 -3.59 -7.06
N GLU A 430 6.21 -2.45 -6.41
CA GLU A 430 7.20 -1.38 -6.36
C GLU A 430 8.51 -1.87 -5.72
N SER A 431 8.43 -2.71 -4.68
CA SER A 431 9.61 -3.32 -4.05
C SER A 431 10.31 -4.40 -4.88
N ASN A 432 9.68 -4.90 -5.94
CA ASN A 432 10.28 -5.84 -6.90
C ASN A 432 10.71 -5.18 -8.21
N SER A 433 10.41 -3.88 -8.40
CA SER A 433 10.79 -3.13 -9.60
C SER A 433 12.31 -3.02 -9.83
N GLY A 434 13.15 -3.26 -8.81
CA GLY A 434 14.60 -3.33 -8.98
C GLY A 434 15.07 -4.55 -9.80
N ALA A 435 14.30 -5.64 -9.80
CA ALA A 435 14.61 -6.89 -10.50
C ALA A 435 13.31 -7.63 -10.89
N PRO A 436 12.57 -7.16 -11.91
CA PRO A 436 11.19 -7.57 -12.19
C PRO A 436 11.04 -8.86 -13.01
N SER A 437 12.14 -9.44 -13.50
CA SER A 437 12.11 -10.44 -14.59
C SER A 437 11.39 -11.75 -14.27
N ASP A 438 11.31 -12.13 -12.99
CA ASP A 438 10.66 -13.34 -12.50
C ASP A 438 9.34 -13.06 -11.75
N TYR A 439 8.81 -11.84 -11.86
CA TYR A 439 7.64 -11.42 -11.08
C TYR A 439 6.37 -12.18 -11.45
N ALA A 440 6.09 -12.38 -12.75
CA ALA A 440 4.90 -13.12 -13.17
C ALA A 440 4.93 -14.58 -12.71
N GLU A 441 6.09 -15.21 -12.71
CA GLU A 441 6.29 -16.58 -12.21
C GLU A 441 5.96 -16.66 -10.70
N LYS A 442 6.57 -15.77 -9.89
CA LYS A 442 6.32 -15.70 -8.45
C LYS A 442 4.86 -15.41 -8.12
N LEU A 443 4.24 -14.45 -8.82
CA LEU A 443 2.85 -14.09 -8.58
C LEU A 443 1.90 -15.21 -8.98
N THR A 444 2.15 -15.90 -10.11
CA THR A 444 1.38 -17.08 -10.52
C THR A 444 1.48 -18.20 -9.47
N ALA A 445 2.69 -18.50 -9.00
CA ALA A 445 2.91 -19.51 -7.96
C ALA A 445 2.21 -19.15 -6.65
N MET A 446 2.25 -17.87 -6.24
CA MET A 446 1.56 -17.38 -5.05
C MET A 446 0.04 -17.50 -5.16
N ILE A 447 -0.55 -17.08 -6.29
CA ILE A 447 -2.00 -17.16 -6.54
C ILE A 447 -2.48 -18.60 -6.47
N ASN A 448 -1.80 -19.51 -7.18
CA ASN A 448 -2.16 -20.93 -7.20
C ASN A 448 -2.00 -21.57 -5.81
N HIS A 449 -0.96 -21.19 -5.07
CA HIS A 449 -0.79 -21.65 -3.70
C HIS A 449 -1.92 -21.17 -2.79
N TRP A 450 -2.28 -19.88 -2.84
CA TRP A 450 -3.36 -19.34 -2.02
C TRP A 450 -4.69 -20.01 -2.35
N ARG A 451 -5.03 -20.16 -3.63
CA ARG A 451 -6.18 -20.96 -4.08
C ARG A 451 -6.21 -22.36 -3.45
N GLY A 452 -5.06 -23.04 -3.42
CA GLY A 452 -4.91 -24.34 -2.76
C GLY A 452 -5.13 -24.30 -1.25
N GLN A 453 -4.59 -23.31 -0.54
CA GLN A 453 -4.74 -23.16 0.92
C GLN A 453 -6.20 -22.93 1.34
N TRP A 454 -6.94 -22.15 0.55
CA TRP A 454 -8.38 -21.93 0.74
C TRP A 454 -9.27 -23.05 0.18
N GLN A 455 -8.66 -24.08 -0.44
CA GLN A 455 -9.36 -25.17 -1.14
C GLN A 455 -10.37 -24.65 -2.17
N GLN A 456 -10.01 -23.57 -2.85
CA GLN A 456 -10.81 -22.87 -3.85
C GLN A 456 -9.93 -22.64 -5.09
N PRO A 457 -9.79 -23.65 -5.97
CA PRO A 457 -8.95 -23.54 -7.17
C PRO A 457 -9.38 -22.40 -8.09
N ASP A 458 -10.68 -22.08 -8.10
CA ASP A 458 -11.26 -20.99 -8.88
C ASP A 458 -11.48 -19.73 -8.03
N MET A 459 -10.74 -19.51 -6.94
CA MET A 459 -10.87 -18.26 -6.17
C MET A 459 -10.53 -17.05 -7.07
N PRO A 460 -11.42 -16.06 -7.21
CA PRO A 460 -11.15 -14.85 -7.98
C PRO A 460 -9.93 -14.09 -7.44
N PHE A 461 -9.07 -13.63 -8.35
CA PHE A 461 -7.87 -12.86 -8.00
C PHE A 461 -7.73 -11.63 -8.88
N ILE A 462 -7.81 -10.43 -8.30
CA ILE A 462 -7.75 -9.17 -9.06
C ILE A 462 -6.45 -8.44 -8.72
N ILE A 463 -5.64 -8.20 -9.74
CA ILE A 463 -4.29 -7.64 -9.64
C ILE A 463 -4.32 -6.19 -10.07
N VAL A 464 -3.77 -5.29 -9.26
CA VAL A 464 -3.59 -3.89 -9.63
C VAL A 464 -2.19 -3.69 -10.21
N GLN A 465 -2.10 -3.14 -11.41
CA GLN A 465 -0.82 -2.79 -12.00
C GLN A 465 -0.17 -1.62 -11.27
N LEU A 466 1.16 -1.50 -11.37
CA LEU A 466 1.81 -0.26 -10.97
C LEU A 466 1.30 0.92 -11.81
N THR A 467 1.16 2.05 -11.14
CA THR A 467 0.77 3.30 -11.78
C THR A 467 1.97 3.97 -12.47
N ASN A 468 1.78 5.06 -13.22
CA ASN A 468 2.91 5.88 -13.66
C ASN A 468 3.60 6.59 -12.47
N PHE A 469 4.93 6.66 -12.51
CA PHE A 469 5.75 7.30 -11.49
C PHE A 469 7.07 7.82 -12.10
N MET A 470 7.68 8.85 -11.48
CA MET A 470 8.90 9.53 -11.94
C MET A 470 8.72 10.46 -13.15
N ALA A 471 9.78 11.16 -13.55
CA ALA A 471 9.78 12.07 -14.69
C ALA A 471 9.59 11.32 -16.02
N ARG A 472 8.81 11.92 -16.92
CA ARG A 472 8.61 11.43 -18.28
C ARG A 472 9.92 11.44 -19.07
N GLN A 473 10.09 10.46 -19.94
CA GLN A 473 11.29 10.32 -20.78
C GLN A 473 10.97 10.77 -22.20
N ALA A 474 11.81 11.63 -22.77
CA ALA A 474 11.60 12.18 -24.12
C ALA A 474 11.93 11.17 -25.23
N GLN A 475 12.73 10.15 -24.94
CA GLN A 475 13.13 9.09 -25.87
C GLN A 475 12.69 7.73 -25.32
N PRO A 476 12.50 6.70 -26.17
CA PRO A 476 12.26 5.35 -25.70
C PRO A 476 13.43 4.89 -24.82
N VAL A 477 13.14 4.32 -23.66
CA VAL A 477 14.14 3.81 -22.71
C VAL A 477 13.81 2.38 -22.29
N GLN A 478 14.79 1.70 -21.69
CA GLN A 478 14.46 0.55 -20.86
C GLN A 478 13.88 1.04 -19.53
N SER A 479 12.91 0.32 -19.00
CA SER A 479 12.28 0.66 -17.71
C SER A 479 11.87 -0.63 -17.02
N ASN A 480 12.49 -0.90 -15.86
CA ASN A 480 12.10 -2.05 -15.05
C ASN A 480 10.68 -1.89 -14.49
N TRP A 481 10.22 -0.66 -14.30
CA TRP A 481 8.84 -0.37 -13.91
C TRP A 481 7.84 -0.79 -14.99
N ALA A 482 8.15 -0.51 -16.27
CA ALA A 482 7.36 -0.99 -17.39
C ALA A 482 7.42 -2.52 -17.54
N VAL A 483 8.59 -3.13 -17.35
CA VAL A 483 8.73 -4.60 -17.34
C VAL A 483 7.81 -5.21 -16.28
N LEU A 484 7.81 -4.67 -15.06
CA LEU A 484 6.97 -5.18 -13.98
C LEU A 484 5.47 -5.03 -14.29
N ARG A 485 5.05 -3.90 -14.88
CA ARG A 485 3.64 -3.71 -15.31
C ARG A 485 3.23 -4.73 -16.35
N ASP A 486 4.11 -5.05 -17.30
CA ASP A 486 3.85 -6.10 -18.27
C ASP A 486 3.79 -7.50 -17.62
N GLN A 487 4.65 -7.77 -16.62
CA GLN A 487 4.56 -9.01 -15.82
C GLN A 487 3.20 -9.12 -15.09
N GLN A 488 2.71 -8.04 -14.50
CA GLN A 488 1.38 -7.99 -13.86
C GLN A 488 0.24 -8.18 -14.87
N ARG A 489 0.38 -7.64 -16.10
CA ARG A 489 -0.56 -7.86 -17.20
C ARG A 489 -0.64 -9.33 -17.60
N GLN A 490 0.52 -9.98 -17.76
CA GLN A 490 0.59 -11.40 -18.16
C GLN A 490 -0.09 -12.32 -17.15
N VAL A 491 0.06 -12.08 -15.84
CA VAL A 491 -0.63 -12.87 -14.82
C VAL A 491 -2.15 -12.69 -14.87
N GLY A 492 -2.63 -11.52 -15.30
CA GLY A 492 -4.05 -11.24 -15.48
C GLY A 492 -4.76 -12.06 -16.56
N THR A 493 -4.04 -12.93 -17.28
CA THR A 493 -4.63 -13.87 -18.24
C THR A 493 -4.82 -15.28 -17.65
N LEU A 494 -4.44 -15.51 -16.40
CA LEU A 494 -4.75 -16.76 -15.69
C LEU A 494 -6.26 -16.87 -15.45
N ASP A 495 -6.75 -18.12 -15.39
CA ASP A 495 -8.17 -18.38 -15.13
C ASP A 495 -8.65 -17.72 -13.84
N ASN A 496 -9.84 -17.13 -13.92
CA ASN A 496 -10.49 -16.34 -12.87
C ASN A 496 -9.59 -15.26 -12.24
N THR A 497 -8.81 -14.58 -13.09
CA THR A 497 -8.05 -13.39 -12.70
C THR A 497 -8.40 -12.19 -13.59
N ALA A 498 -8.08 -10.99 -13.09
CA ALA A 498 -8.17 -9.76 -13.87
C ALA A 498 -7.00 -8.82 -13.53
N SER A 499 -6.56 -8.02 -14.50
CA SER A 499 -5.53 -6.99 -14.31
C SER A 499 -6.13 -5.60 -14.44
N VAL A 500 -6.17 -4.87 -13.33
CA VAL A 500 -6.62 -3.48 -13.25
C VAL A 500 -5.46 -2.57 -13.65
N VAL A 501 -5.61 -1.93 -14.81
CA VAL A 501 -4.65 -0.95 -15.33
C VAL A 501 -4.84 0.39 -14.60
N THR A 502 -3.73 0.97 -14.15
CA THR A 502 -3.70 2.22 -13.35
C THR A 502 -2.74 3.26 -13.94
N LEU A 503 -2.30 3.09 -15.18
CA LEU A 503 -1.25 3.91 -15.76
C LEU A 503 -1.55 5.43 -15.83
N ASP A 504 -2.83 5.78 -15.81
CA ASP A 504 -3.37 7.14 -15.89
C ASP A 504 -3.69 7.79 -14.53
N VAL A 505 -3.60 7.04 -13.42
CA VAL A 505 -4.00 7.54 -12.10
C VAL A 505 -2.83 7.91 -11.20
N GLY A 506 -1.60 7.79 -11.68
CA GLY A 506 -0.38 8.03 -10.91
C GLY A 506 0.12 9.46 -10.98
N GLU A 507 1.16 9.70 -10.20
CA GLU A 507 1.78 11.01 -10.06
C GLU A 507 3.26 10.88 -10.35
N TRP A 508 3.79 11.77 -11.18
CA TRP A 508 5.21 11.75 -11.54
C TRP A 508 6.12 11.95 -10.30
N ASN A 509 5.61 12.65 -9.29
CA ASN A 509 6.34 13.11 -8.12
C ASN A 509 5.96 12.36 -6.82
N ASP A 510 5.09 11.34 -6.89
CA ASP A 510 4.63 10.60 -5.72
C ASP A 510 4.36 9.13 -6.07
N ILE A 511 5.01 8.23 -5.34
CA ILE A 511 4.82 6.79 -5.51
C ILE A 511 3.46 6.33 -4.94
N HIS A 512 2.83 7.18 -4.11
CA HIS A 512 1.55 6.94 -3.46
C HIS A 512 0.48 7.88 -4.05
N PRO A 513 -0.03 7.61 -5.26
CA PRO A 513 -0.95 8.53 -5.92
C PRO A 513 -2.23 8.73 -5.13
N VAL A 514 -2.76 9.95 -5.17
CA VAL A 514 -3.94 10.35 -4.40
C VAL A 514 -5.23 9.77 -4.99
N ASN A 515 -5.28 9.45 -6.30
CA ASN A 515 -6.50 8.95 -6.97
C ASN A 515 -6.83 7.47 -6.66
N LYS A 516 -7.03 7.15 -5.38
CA LYS A 516 -7.39 5.82 -4.88
C LYS A 516 -8.81 5.41 -5.24
N ALA A 517 -9.71 6.39 -5.40
CA ALA A 517 -11.09 6.14 -5.77
C ALA A 517 -11.22 5.46 -7.13
N THR A 518 -10.42 5.89 -8.12
CA THR A 518 -10.43 5.28 -9.46
C THR A 518 -9.91 3.84 -9.42
N VAL A 519 -8.86 3.57 -8.65
CA VAL A 519 -8.34 2.19 -8.47
C VAL A 519 -9.40 1.28 -7.85
N GLY A 520 -10.04 1.71 -6.75
CA GLY A 520 -11.12 0.96 -6.11
C GLY A 520 -12.31 0.70 -7.03
N LYS A 521 -12.71 1.69 -7.85
CA LYS A 521 -13.79 1.55 -8.84
C LYS A 521 -13.45 0.52 -9.93
N ARG A 522 -12.22 0.52 -10.45
CA ARG A 522 -11.78 -0.47 -11.46
C ARG A 522 -11.68 -1.88 -10.90
N LEU A 523 -11.21 -2.02 -9.65
CA LEU A 523 -11.28 -3.29 -8.92
C LEU A 523 -12.73 -3.80 -8.81
N ALA A 524 -13.68 -2.91 -8.54
CA ALA A 524 -15.08 -3.29 -8.43
C ALA A 524 -15.70 -3.67 -9.78
N LEU A 525 -15.33 -2.99 -10.88
CA LEU A 525 -15.73 -3.41 -12.23
C LEU A 525 -15.23 -4.83 -12.54
N ALA A 526 -13.96 -5.14 -12.23
CA ALA A 526 -13.41 -6.48 -12.41
C ALA A 526 -14.18 -7.52 -11.59
N ALA A 527 -14.45 -7.26 -10.30
CA ALA A 527 -15.22 -8.17 -9.46
C ALA A 527 -16.66 -8.36 -9.96
N ARG A 528 -17.34 -7.29 -10.38
CA ARG A 528 -18.70 -7.34 -10.96
C ARG A 528 -18.78 -8.26 -12.18
N ASN A 529 -17.74 -8.28 -13.01
CA ASN A 529 -17.67 -9.21 -14.13
C ASN A 529 -17.33 -10.64 -13.69
N ILE A 530 -16.22 -10.85 -12.98
CA ILE A 530 -15.68 -12.22 -12.75
C ILE A 530 -16.31 -12.96 -11.57
N VAL A 531 -17.00 -12.26 -10.66
CA VAL A 531 -17.62 -12.84 -9.46
C VAL A 531 -19.14 -12.79 -9.50
N TYR A 532 -19.69 -11.69 -10.05
CA TYR A 532 -21.12 -11.44 -10.07
C TYR A 532 -21.73 -11.61 -11.47
N ASP A 533 -20.96 -12.17 -12.42
CA ASP A 533 -21.37 -12.53 -13.79
C ASP A 533 -22.06 -11.39 -14.56
N GLN A 534 -21.68 -10.14 -14.28
CA GLN A 534 -22.25 -8.99 -14.99
C GLN A 534 -21.53 -8.77 -16.32
N ASP A 535 -22.32 -8.62 -17.38
CA ASP A 535 -21.82 -8.23 -18.70
C ASP A 535 -21.52 -6.72 -18.73
N ILE A 536 -20.29 -6.37 -18.34
CA ILE A 536 -19.79 -5.00 -18.26
C ILE A 536 -18.35 -4.92 -18.73
N ALA A 537 -17.96 -3.77 -19.29
CA ALA A 537 -16.56 -3.48 -19.56
C ALA A 537 -15.80 -3.32 -18.24
N TYR A 538 -14.86 -4.24 -17.98
CA TYR A 538 -14.12 -4.29 -16.70
C TYR A 538 -12.61 -4.15 -16.84
N GLN A 539 -12.08 -4.36 -18.04
CA GLN A 539 -10.67 -4.17 -18.37
C GLN A 539 -10.51 -3.34 -19.64
N GLY A 540 -9.40 -2.61 -19.72
CA GLY A 540 -9.06 -1.83 -20.91
C GLY A 540 -8.50 -2.71 -22.04
N PRO A 541 -8.07 -2.09 -23.15
CA PRO A 541 -7.58 -2.82 -24.31
C PRO A 541 -6.42 -3.75 -23.98
N VAL A 542 -6.52 -5.01 -24.41
CA VAL A 542 -5.47 -6.03 -24.24
C VAL A 542 -4.91 -6.40 -25.61
N PRO A 543 -3.60 -6.24 -25.86
CA PRO A 543 -3.01 -6.58 -27.15
C PRO A 543 -3.06 -8.10 -27.38
N THR A 544 -3.47 -8.51 -28.57
CA THR A 544 -3.62 -9.93 -28.94
C THR A 544 -2.54 -10.36 -29.93
N THR A 545 -2.36 -9.63 -31.02
CA THR A 545 -1.33 -9.89 -32.04
C THR A 545 -0.63 -8.60 -32.45
N ALA A 546 0.61 -8.75 -32.95
CA ALA A 546 1.37 -7.67 -33.58
C ALA A 546 1.98 -8.21 -34.87
N GLU A 547 1.50 -7.74 -36.02
CA GLU A 547 1.85 -8.26 -37.33
C GLU A 547 2.54 -7.20 -38.18
N ARG A 548 3.58 -7.60 -38.92
CA ARG A 548 4.26 -6.73 -39.87
C ARG A 548 3.53 -6.77 -41.21
N GLN A 549 3.16 -5.59 -41.69
CA GLN A 549 2.73 -5.36 -43.07
C GLN A 549 3.70 -4.34 -43.70
N ASP A 550 4.59 -4.84 -44.57
CA ASP A 550 5.70 -4.06 -45.14
C ASP A 550 6.58 -3.40 -44.06
N ASP A 551 6.60 -2.06 -44.01
CA ASP A 551 7.31 -1.23 -43.04
C ASP A 551 6.45 -0.84 -41.82
N ARG A 552 5.24 -1.39 -41.72
CA ARG A 552 4.26 -1.07 -40.65
C ARG A 552 4.07 -2.24 -39.71
N VAL A 553 3.64 -1.91 -38.49
CA VAL A 553 3.13 -2.88 -37.51
C VAL A 553 1.65 -2.65 -37.30
N ILE A 554 0.85 -3.70 -37.36
CA ILE A 554 -0.57 -3.68 -36.99
C ILE A 554 -0.70 -4.45 -35.68
N VAL A 555 -1.07 -3.73 -34.62
CA VAL A 555 -1.37 -4.32 -33.32
C VAL A 555 -2.87 -4.45 -33.16
N HIS A 556 -3.34 -5.66 -32.90
CA HIS A 556 -4.75 -5.95 -32.63
C HIS A 556 -5.02 -5.95 -31.12
N PHE A 557 -6.19 -5.46 -30.73
CA PHE A 557 -6.61 -5.41 -29.35
C PHE A 557 -7.96 -6.09 -29.15
N SER A 558 -8.09 -6.80 -28.03
CA SER A 558 -9.37 -7.21 -27.46
C SER A 558 -9.81 -6.21 -26.39
N HIS A 559 -11.03 -6.35 -25.86
CA HIS A 559 -11.55 -5.52 -24.77
C HIS A 559 -11.58 -4.02 -25.11
N THR A 560 -11.91 -3.72 -26.37
CA THR A 560 -12.01 -2.35 -26.89
C THR A 560 -13.41 -1.75 -26.75
N GLY A 561 -14.43 -2.56 -26.43
CA GLY A 561 -15.83 -2.14 -26.53
C GLY A 561 -16.19 -1.93 -28.00
N ASP A 562 -16.66 -0.74 -28.33
CA ASP A 562 -16.98 -0.32 -29.70
C ASP A 562 -15.74 0.12 -30.50
N GLY A 563 -14.57 0.17 -29.87
CA GLY A 563 -13.31 0.54 -30.53
C GLY A 563 -12.33 1.25 -29.59
N LEU A 564 -11.11 1.45 -30.08
CA LEU A 564 -10.07 2.18 -29.36
C LEU A 564 -10.31 3.70 -29.43
N THR A 565 -9.97 4.39 -28.34
CA THR A 565 -10.04 5.84 -28.23
C THR A 565 -8.70 6.42 -27.82
N GLU A 566 -8.45 7.66 -28.26
CA GLU A 566 -7.27 8.46 -27.91
C GLU A 566 -7.68 9.51 -26.86
N ALA A 567 -7.34 9.26 -25.59
CA ALA A 567 -7.65 10.19 -24.50
C ALA A 567 -6.61 11.31 -24.36
N SER A 568 -5.38 11.07 -24.81
CA SER A 568 -4.31 12.05 -24.93
C SER A 568 -3.44 11.70 -26.15
N PRO A 569 -2.69 12.67 -26.72
CA PRO A 569 -1.88 12.43 -27.91
C PRO A 569 -0.99 11.19 -27.77
N LEU A 570 -1.13 10.23 -28.68
CA LEU A 570 -0.30 9.00 -28.69
C LEU A 570 1.13 9.23 -29.17
N THR A 571 1.50 10.49 -29.39
CA THR A 571 2.88 10.91 -29.60
C THR A 571 3.71 10.46 -28.41
N GLN A 572 4.73 9.63 -28.66
CA GLN A 572 5.61 9.06 -27.62
C GLN A 572 4.93 8.01 -26.70
N SER A 573 3.86 7.35 -27.16
CA SER A 573 3.25 6.22 -26.45
C SER A 573 3.66 4.86 -27.02
N PHE A 574 3.95 4.78 -28.32
CA PHE A 574 4.37 3.56 -29.02
C PHE A 574 5.79 3.65 -29.55
N ALA A 575 6.59 2.62 -29.32
CA ALA A 575 7.92 2.49 -29.90
C ALA A 575 8.08 1.16 -30.65
N ILE A 576 8.73 1.21 -31.81
CA ILE A 576 9.06 0.03 -32.62
C ILE A 576 10.58 -0.09 -32.79
N ALA A 577 11.07 -1.31 -32.94
CA ALA A 577 12.49 -1.60 -33.17
C ALA A 577 12.67 -2.68 -34.25
N GLY A 578 13.78 -2.61 -34.97
CA GLY A 578 14.22 -3.65 -35.91
C GLY A 578 15.16 -4.67 -35.25
N ALA A 579 15.98 -5.33 -36.06
CA ALA A 579 16.94 -6.33 -35.60
C ALA A 579 18.05 -5.79 -34.69
N ASP A 580 18.29 -4.48 -34.72
CA ASP A 580 19.26 -3.80 -33.86
C ASP A 580 18.75 -3.58 -32.42
N ASN A 581 17.47 -3.87 -32.15
CA ASN A 581 16.78 -3.62 -30.88
C ASN A 581 16.83 -2.14 -30.43
N GLN A 582 17.04 -1.21 -31.37
CA GLN A 582 16.96 0.22 -31.08
C GLN A 582 15.52 0.69 -31.27
N TYR A 583 14.92 1.17 -30.18
CA TYR A 583 13.53 1.60 -30.16
C TYR A 583 13.40 3.05 -30.59
N TYR A 584 12.49 3.30 -31.53
CA TYR A 584 12.13 4.63 -32.00
C TYR A 584 10.63 4.85 -31.80
N TRP A 585 10.25 6.08 -31.43
CA TRP A 585 8.85 6.46 -31.41
C TRP A 585 8.21 6.23 -32.78
N ALA A 586 7.00 5.68 -32.79
CA ALA A 586 6.21 5.41 -33.98
C ALA A 586 5.16 6.50 -34.20
N ASP A 587 4.85 6.76 -35.46
CA ASP A 587 3.61 7.42 -35.85
C ASP A 587 2.45 6.44 -35.62
N VAL A 588 1.35 6.93 -35.06
CA VAL A 588 0.25 6.09 -34.54
C VAL A 588 -1.04 6.42 -35.26
N ARG A 589 -1.73 5.40 -35.78
CA ARG A 589 -3.10 5.54 -36.31
C ARG A 589 -4.01 4.48 -35.70
N ILE A 590 -5.05 4.91 -34.99
CA ILE A 590 -6.13 4.04 -34.54
C ILE A 590 -7.05 3.70 -35.71
N SER A 591 -7.46 2.44 -35.80
CA SER A 591 -8.46 1.94 -36.75
C SER A 591 -9.31 0.88 -36.06
N ASN A 592 -10.42 1.29 -35.46
CA ASN A 592 -11.32 0.43 -34.68
C ASN A 592 -10.60 -0.27 -33.51
N ASP A 593 -10.44 -1.59 -33.59
CA ASP A 593 -9.77 -2.48 -32.63
C ASP A 593 -8.26 -2.61 -32.86
N LYS A 594 -7.71 -1.83 -33.80
CA LYS A 594 -6.30 -1.93 -34.22
C LYS A 594 -5.56 -0.61 -34.08
N VAL A 595 -4.26 -0.72 -33.83
CA VAL A 595 -3.30 0.37 -33.94
C VAL A 595 -2.30 0.06 -35.05
N ILE A 596 -2.17 0.98 -36.00
CA ILE A 596 -1.21 0.90 -37.10
C ILE A 596 -0.04 1.83 -36.77
N LEU A 597 1.17 1.28 -36.83
CA LEU A 597 2.41 1.94 -36.43
C LEU A 597 3.41 1.97 -37.59
N SER A 598 4.12 3.08 -37.73
CA SER A 598 5.25 3.22 -38.66
C SER A 598 6.34 4.11 -38.08
N SER A 599 7.58 3.96 -38.54
CA SER A 599 8.66 4.90 -38.21
C SER A 599 9.62 4.98 -39.38
N ALA A 600 9.96 6.20 -39.84
CA ALA A 600 10.92 6.40 -40.91
C ALA A 600 12.33 5.84 -40.59
N LYS A 601 12.60 5.55 -39.32
CA LYS A 601 13.88 4.97 -38.84
C LYS A 601 13.87 3.44 -38.80
N VAL A 602 12.72 2.78 -38.97
CA VAL A 602 12.57 1.32 -38.82
C VAL A 602 11.85 0.76 -40.04
N SER A 603 12.61 0.29 -41.02
CA SER A 603 12.07 -0.29 -42.26
C SER A 603 11.62 -1.75 -42.12
N GLN A 604 12.11 -2.47 -41.10
CA GLN A 604 11.75 -3.86 -40.81
C GLN A 604 11.46 -4.01 -39.31
N PRO A 605 10.28 -3.61 -38.84
CA PRO A 605 9.94 -3.71 -37.43
C PRO A 605 9.82 -5.19 -37.01
N LEU A 606 10.48 -5.53 -35.91
CA LEU A 606 10.48 -6.86 -35.28
C LEU A 606 9.97 -6.82 -33.84
N HIS A 607 9.90 -5.64 -33.22
CA HIS A 607 9.42 -5.46 -31.86
C HIS A 607 8.53 -4.22 -31.76
N VAL A 608 7.52 -4.29 -30.91
CA VAL A 608 6.64 -3.18 -30.56
C VAL A 608 6.46 -3.09 -29.05
N ARG A 609 6.41 -1.85 -28.54
CA ARG A 609 6.13 -1.52 -27.15
C ARG A 609 5.12 -0.40 -27.05
N TYR A 610 4.24 -0.49 -26.05
CA TYR A 610 3.32 0.57 -25.66
C TYR A 610 3.51 0.93 -24.19
N GLY A 611 3.49 2.22 -23.88
CA GLY A 611 3.54 2.72 -22.51
C GLY A 611 4.80 2.30 -21.76
N TRP A 612 5.94 2.18 -22.44
CA TRP A 612 7.16 1.56 -21.90
C TRP A 612 8.15 2.55 -21.28
N ALA A 613 7.77 3.10 -20.13
CA ALA A 613 8.61 3.95 -19.27
C ALA A 613 8.08 3.90 -17.82
N ASP A 614 8.77 4.50 -16.86
CA ASP A 614 8.26 4.64 -15.49
C ASP A 614 7.00 5.54 -15.46
N ASN A 615 7.04 6.62 -16.24
CA ASN A 615 5.91 7.52 -16.49
C ASN A 615 5.73 7.77 -17.99
N PRO A 616 5.02 6.89 -18.71
CA PRO A 616 4.66 7.10 -20.12
C PRO A 616 3.43 8.02 -20.25
N GLU A 617 3.10 8.44 -21.47
CA GLU A 617 1.79 9.02 -21.79
C GLU A 617 0.74 7.91 -21.95
N PRO A 618 -0.24 7.76 -21.02
CA PRO A 618 -1.30 6.77 -21.14
C PRO A 618 -2.42 7.33 -22.03
N GLY A 619 -2.28 7.22 -23.36
CA GLY A 619 -3.26 7.80 -24.29
C GLY A 619 -4.25 6.81 -24.88
N LEU A 620 -4.00 5.49 -24.84
CA LEU A 620 -4.84 4.48 -25.47
C LEU A 620 -5.88 3.91 -24.50
N PHE A 621 -7.16 4.04 -24.85
CA PHE A 621 -8.29 3.58 -24.05
C PHE A 621 -9.28 2.76 -24.89
N SER A 622 -10.15 2.01 -24.23
CA SER A 622 -11.37 1.46 -24.84
C SER A 622 -12.45 2.53 -24.97
N SER A 623 -13.51 2.26 -25.73
CA SER A 623 -14.68 3.14 -25.79
C SER A 623 -15.39 3.28 -24.43
N ALA A 624 -15.18 2.33 -23.52
CA ALA A 624 -15.67 2.35 -22.14
C ALA A 624 -14.82 3.21 -21.19
N GLY A 625 -13.76 3.87 -21.68
CA GLY A 625 -12.91 4.75 -20.86
C GLY A 625 -11.96 3.99 -19.93
N LEU A 626 -11.58 2.75 -20.27
CA LEU A 626 -10.58 1.98 -19.54
C LEU A 626 -9.23 1.97 -20.28
N PRO A 627 -8.10 2.24 -19.58
CA PRO A 627 -6.78 2.38 -20.21
C PRO A 627 -6.18 1.04 -20.63
N ALA A 628 -5.42 1.05 -21.72
CA ALA A 628 -4.62 -0.09 -22.15
C ALA A 628 -3.42 -0.33 -21.22
N ALA A 629 -3.10 -1.60 -20.96
CA ALA A 629 -1.91 -1.98 -20.20
C ALA A 629 -0.63 -1.76 -21.00
N ALA A 630 0.49 -1.48 -20.35
CA ALA A 630 1.78 -1.51 -21.03
C ALA A 630 2.13 -2.93 -21.49
N PHE A 631 2.82 -3.02 -22.63
CA PHE A 631 3.25 -4.30 -23.18
C PHE A 631 4.50 -4.16 -24.04
N SER A 632 5.19 -5.29 -24.22
CA SER A 632 6.23 -5.49 -25.23
C SER A 632 5.94 -6.80 -25.96
N MET A 633 5.93 -6.77 -27.29
CA MET A 633 5.64 -7.95 -28.13
C MET A 633 6.64 -8.07 -29.27
N ALA A 634 6.92 -9.31 -29.66
CA ALA A 634 7.54 -9.61 -30.94
C ALA A 634 6.51 -9.38 -32.05
N VAL A 635 6.98 -8.85 -33.18
CA VAL A 635 6.17 -8.66 -34.38
C VAL A 635 6.35 -9.87 -35.27
N THR A 636 5.26 -10.57 -35.56
CA THR A 636 5.27 -11.70 -36.49
C THR A 636 5.14 -11.20 -37.93
N SER A 637 5.68 -11.95 -38.90
CA SER A 637 5.34 -11.70 -40.29
C SER A 637 3.91 -12.17 -40.53
N ALA A 638 3.10 -11.38 -41.23
CA ALA A 638 1.79 -11.84 -41.68
C ALA A 638 2.00 -13.13 -42.49
N THR A 639 1.50 -14.26 -42.01
CA THR A 639 1.37 -15.45 -42.83
C THR A 639 0.37 -15.09 -43.92
N ASN A 640 0.80 -15.09 -45.18
CA ASN A 640 -0.14 -15.04 -46.29
C ASN A 640 -1.13 -16.22 -46.08
N ALA A 641 -2.36 -15.89 -45.67
CA ALA A 641 -3.45 -16.82 -45.78
C ALA A 641 -3.76 -16.90 -47.27
N ASP A 642 -3.20 -17.91 -47.94
CA ASP A 642 -3.58 -18.31 -49.30
C ASP A 642 -5.02 -18.85 -49.33
#